data_AF-A0AAN9GJ42-F1
#
_entry.id   AF-A0AAN9GJ42-F1
#
_cell.length_a   1.000
_cell.length_b   1.000
_cell.length_c   1.000
_cell.angle_alpha   90.00
_cell.angle_beta   90.00
_cell.angle_gamma   90.00
#
_symmetry.space_group_name_H-M   'P 1'
#
loop_
_entity.id
_entity.type
_entity.pdbx_description
1 polymer ?
#
loop_
_entity_poly.entity_id
_entity_poly.type
_entity_poly.pdbx_seq_one_letter_code
_entity_poly.pdbx_strand_id
1 'polypeptide(L)'
;MSWLWQRVCVCSLIFLLQFICTSPKNLTKITDKFGNVADQDSRLYFAKFSKPANYASKIRPLLDDGLLPFYKMSRLIARSSFGFAYPYDMAMALVKQDYVAALFTLAPGLGFNNVLGILTVVGYVITALTLPCKMCCCCRRREKPLPSFTKVVIRGGGVGILVVFTLAGLGATVQVTRHVGPTGAQFLEEGENALDDLVSFLNNSVEEVFYIFDQLDFTKSVLFRDLDNMGTLVGAPVRDAVIQKTQIMNAAHNLHRFAEVSAESNKTLQMMSVDLELLKDQIKALNNVTRNLPGGSAVSLPSPQVDLQDAQNDFNKMGNLDLLGAVDEATMKVDDIPQKVDNYSRDIVEDIKGNFNDSQKTLNGFKDAIQKMKDSALKGVGLDDKKKIFNSSKEYIDQAQEKTNLGGLAMTGIQFLAVFLVLFGTLIVILAYRFNLSTLRATGNEDKGMIKTTHGSRIIFCGMLFFILFAWIFMLMSLILFVIGAAVEGLICQMVEDPDFKIIDTLTEEKNILGEHNGTWLAGKILSIPTSSATIGSVFRDCRDDKTLFKATDMTDHPSVNFTKLIDFKDKLNITALLNAVNIDVGNVDLLGGDVDQYLKDMDALQDHIPFAQLQNLSSELNARAKMAELNATLAAPQRQTFSAEVNGNLQEIDKLTENIKQNATNLQDSLGDIKTQTNNSREYALAAQSMIQTTCDEEKAKAIKTLADRLNMMTETFINESKRGVMEDYGKCGPLYTIFQVIMQNAVCGNLANIINGLWLGLGWSQLFLLATASVAVGMYRMLPAPFYGIEGRPTAGPKPTAGPKPTAPPKPTARPKPTAPPKPTARPKPTNPAIVAPVPVPDVGEEDDEQEDEQEEQQQNDNDMDEEEEDRDEVDSEDAEHKVGRSASTSIVSASTSIV
;
A
#
# COMPACT_ATOMS: atom_id res chain seq x y z
N MET A 1 4.74 -73.79 18.52
CA MET A 1 5.22 -72.39 18.52
C MET A 1 5.00 -71.67 17.18
N SER A 2 5.23 -72.28 16.00
CA SER A 2 5.00 -71.58 14.71
C SER A 2 3.53 -71.20 14.45
N TRP A 3 2.58 -71.98 14.97
CA TRP A 3 1.13 -71.69 14.85
C TRP A 3 0.70 -70.45 15.65
N LEU A 4 1.29 -70.23 16.82
CA LEU A 4 1.06 -69.03 17.64
C LEU A 4 1.70 -67.79 16.97
N TRP A 5 2.88 -67.96 16.36
CA TRP A 5 3.58 -66.90 15.64
C TRP A 5 2.86 -66.47 14.36
N GLN A 6 2.26 -67.38 13.60
CA GLN A 6 1.46 -67.02 12.43
C GLN A 6 0.23 -66.19 12.80
N ARG A 7 -0.47 -66.54 13.88
CA ARG A 7 -1.65 -65.79 14.33
C ARG A 7 -1.31 -64.44 14.95
N VAL A 8 -0.22 -64.37 15.73
CA VAL A 8 0.29 -63.10 16.24
C VAL A 8 0.78 -62.23 15.09
N CYS A 9 1.43 -62.78 14.06
CA CYS A 9 1.81 -62.02 12.86
C CYS A 9 0.60 -61.52 12.08
N VAL A 10 -0.47 -62.31 11.88
CA VAL A 10 -1.68 -61.87 11.18
C VAL A 10 -2.43 -60.80 11.98
N CYS A 11 -2.62 -60.98 13.28
CA CYS A 11 -3.22 -59.95 14.13
C CYS A 11 -2.36 -58.68 14.21
N SER A 12 -1.02 -58.82 14.25
CA SER A 12 -0.10 -57.67 14.24
C SER A 12 -0.07 -56.98 12.88
N LEU A 13 -0.20 -57.72 11.77
CA LEU A 13 -0.28 -57.17 10.42
C LEU A 13 -1.60 -56.45 10.20
N ILE A 14 -2.71 -56.95 10.73
CA ILE A 14 -4.02 -56.27 10.74
C ILE A 14 -3.97 -55.02 11.61
N PHE A 15 -3.34 -55.09 12.80
CA PHE A 15 -3.14 -53.91 13.64
C PHE A 15 -2.21 -52.87 12.98
N LEU A 16 -1.13 -53.31 12.31
CA LEU A 16 -0.21 -52.43 11.56
C LEU A 16 -0.86 -51.87 10.29
N LEU A 17 -1.69 -52.64 9.58
CA LEU A 17 -2.47 -52.17 8.43
C LEU A 17 -3.55 -51.19 8.88
N GLN A 18 -4.21 -51.44 10.01
CA GLN A 18 -5.10 -50.45 10.62
C GLN A 18 -4.33 -49.20 11.05
N PHE A 19 -3.14 -49.30 11.63
CA PHE A 19 -2.33 -48.13 12.03
C PHE A 19 -1.75 -47.35 10.83
N ILE A 20 -1.42 -48.02 9.73
CA ILE A 20 -0.89 -47.41 8.51
C ILE A 20 -2.04 -46.82 7.65
N CYS A 21 -3.24 -47.40 7.67
CA CYS A 21 -4.43 -46.86 6.99
C CYS A 21 -5.17 -45.77 7.79
N THR A 22 -4.93 -45.67 9.11
CA THR A 22 -5.55 -44.64 9.98
C THR A 22 -4.66 -43.43 10.25
N SER A 23 -3.42 -43.38 9.73
CA SER A 23 -2.67 -42.13 9.81
C SER A 23 -3.37 -41.10 8.92
N PRO A 24 -3.96 -40.02 9.47
CA PRO A 24 -4.56 -38.99 8.64
C PRO A 24 -3.47 -38.47 7.72
N LYS A 25 -3.74 -38.46 6.41
CA LYS A 25 -2.90 -37.73 5.46
C LYS A 25 -2.99 -36.26 5.87
N ASN A 26 -2.06 -35.81 6.69
CA ASN A 26 -2.01 -34.41 7.10
C ASN A 26 -1.86 -33.57 5.84
N LEU A 27 -2.72 -32.56 5.71
CA LEU A 27 -2.66 -31.64 4.58
C LEU A 27 -1.26 -31.02 4.48
N THR A 28 -0.78 -30.89 3.25
CA THR A 28 0.53 -30.30 2.99
C THR A 28 0.48 -28.80 3.29
N LYS A 29 1.45 -28.31 4.05
CA LYS A 29 1.68 -26.87 4.25
C LYS A 29 1.85 -26.19 2.88
N ILE A 30 1.16 -25.07 2.66
CA ILE A 30 1.32 -24.26 1.44
C ILE A 30 2.16 -23.02 1.81
N THR A 31 3.07 -22.63 0.93
CA THR A 31 3.82 -21.37 1.02
C THR A 31 3.94 -20.77 -0.37
N ASP A 32 3.81 -19.45 -0.48
CA ASP A 32 3.95 -18.75 -1.76
C ASP A 32 5.29 -17.99 -1.89
N LYS A 33 5.47 -17.33 -3.04
CA LYS A 33 6.66 -16.53 -3.36
C LYS A 33 6.87 -15.31 -2.45
N PHE A 34 5.82 -14.85 -1.76
CA PHE A 34 5.86 -13.71 -0.85
C PHE A 34 6.12 -14.14 0.60
N GLY A 35 6.14 -15.45 0.87
CA GLY A 35 6.32 -16.00 2.22
C GLY A 35 5.01 -16.10 3.00
N ASN A 36 3.85 -15.98 2.34
CA ASN A 36 2.56 -16.32 2.94
C ASN A 36 2.54 -17.82 3.26
N VAL A 37 1.97 -18.19 4.39
CA VAL A 37 1.97 -19.58 4.88
C VAL A 37 0.56 -20.00 5.26
N ALA A 38 0.18 -21.22 4.88
CA ALA A 38 -0.99 -21.91 5.40
C ALA A 38 -0.54 -23.20 6.05
N ASP A 39 -0.87 -23.35 7.34
CA ASP A 39 -0.57 -24.56 8.08
C ASP A 39 -1.49 -25.74 7.69
N GLN A 40 -1.36 -26.85 8.41
CA GLN A 40 -2.15 -28.07 8.17
C GLN A 40 -3.62 -27.89 8.55
N ASP A 41 -3.93 -26.88 9.38
CA ASP A 41 -5.27 -26.51 9.82
C ASP A 41 -5.89 -25.39 8.94
N SER A 42 -5.20 -25.00 7.85
CA SER A 42 -5.58 -23.89 6.97
C SER A 42 -5.63 -22.52 7.64
N ARG A 43 -4.90 -22.33 8.74
CA ARG A 43 -4.72 -20.98 9.28
C ARG A 43 -3.76 -20.24 8.37
N LEU A 44 -4.20 -19.07 7.90
CA LEU A 44 -3.45 -18.22 6.99
C LEU A 44 -2.57 -17.26 7.79
N TYR A 45 -1.30 -17.17 7.41
CA TYR A 45 -0.33 -16.21 7.94
C TYR A 45 0.23 -15.44 6.76
N PHE A 46 -0.12 -14.17 6.67
CA PHE A 46 0.35 -13.32 5.59
C PHE A 46 1.69 -12.67 5.94
N ALA A 47 2.63 -12.71 5.00
CA ALA A 47 3.89 -12.00 5.12
C ALA A 47 3.64 -10.49 4.96
N LYS A 48 4.48 -9.68 5.62
CA LYS A 48 4.46 -8.23 5.40
C LYS A 48 5.08 -7.93 4.04
N PHE A 49 4.37 -7.16 3.22
CA PHE A 49 4.96 -6.60 2.02
C PHE A 49 6.08 -5.63 2.40
N SER A 50 7.25 -5.79 1.79
CA SER A 50 8.40 -4.92 2.05
C SER A 50 9.17 -4.70 0.75
N LYS A 51 8.93 -3.53 0.14
CA LYS A 51 9.73 -3.04 -0.97
C LYS A 51 10.37 -1.71 -0.55
N PRO A 52 11.71 -1.64 -0.40
CA PRO A 52 12.35 -0.39 -0.01
C PRO A 52 12.17 0.64 -1.13
N ALA A 53 11.41 1.70 -0.85
CA ALA A 53 11.29 2.87 -1.71
C ALA A 53 12.29 3.94 -1.25
N ASN A 54 13.22 4.33 -2.12
CA ASN A 54 14.12 5.45 -1.87
C ASN A 54 13.58 6.67 -2.62
N TYR A 55 13.21 7.71 -1.86
CA TYR A 55 12.80 9.00 -2.41
C TYR A 55 14.00 9.96 -2.45
N ALA A 56 14.17 10.68 -3.56
CA ALA A 56 15.27 11.61 -3.79
C ALA A 56 15.11 12.93 -3.01
N SER A 57 13.86 13.34 -2.80
CA SER A 57 13.44 14.57 -2.12
C SER A 57 13.91 14.56 -0.68
N LYS A 58 14.79 15.50 -0.36
CA LYS A 58 15.31 15.72 0.98
C LYS A 58 15.22 17.19 1.31
N ILE A 59 14.87 17.48 2.56
CA ILE A 59 14.93 18.83 3.08
C ILE A 59 16.40 19.23 3.15
N ARG A 60 16.82 20.08 2.21
CA ARG A 60 18.15 20.68 2.21
C ARG A 60 18.18 21.94 3.07
N PRO A 61 19.30 22.21 3.78
CA PRO A 61 19.48 23.49 4.43
C PRO A 61 19.51 24.60 3.37
N LEU A 62 18.96 25.76 3.73
CA LEU A 62 18.98 26.95 2.88
C LEU A 62 20.42 27.37 2.58
N LEU A 63 20.75 27.57 1.30
CA LEU A 63 22.01 28.17 0.88
C LEU A 63 21.97 29.68 1.19
N ASP A 64 22.46 30.08 2.36
CA ASP A 64 22.32 31.45 2.87
C ASP A 64 23.60 32.30 2.85
N ASP A 65 24.80 31.71 2.87
CA ASP A 65 26.09 32.39 3.04
C ASP A 65 26.08 33.52 4.11
N GLY A 66 25.32 33.33 5.20
CA GLY A 66 25.16 34.32 6.27
C GLY A 66 24.12 35.43 6.02
N LEU A 67 23.35 35.37 4.93
CA LEU A 67 22.23 36.28 4.61
C LEU A 67 20.95 35.94 5.40
N LEU A 68 20.91 34.85 6.17
CA LEU A 68 19.71 34.45 6.90
C LEU A 68 19.12 35.55 7.81
N PRO A 69 19.89 36.34 8.58
CA PRO A 69 19.33 37.47 9.32
C PRO A 69 18.69 38.53 8.42
N PHE A 70 19.26 38.73 7.23
CA PHE A 70 18.76 39.69 6.24
C PHE A 70 17.45 39.20 5.60
N TYR A 71 17.36 37.91 5.26
CA TYR A 71 16.11 37.29 4.79
C TYR A 71 15.02 37.26 5.86
N LYS A 72 15.37 36.99 7.12
CA LYS A 72 14.42 37.08 8.23
C LYS A 72 13.87 38.50 8.39
N MET A 73 14.74 39.52 8.27
CA MET A 73 14.32 40.91 8.32
C MET A 73 13.38 41.27 7.16
N SER A 74 13.71 40.86 5.93
CA SER A 74 12.85 41.15 4.77
C SER A 74 11.48 40.46 4.86
N ARG A 75 11.44 39.20 5.33
CA ARG A 75 10.18 38.48 5.61
C ARG A 75 9.36 39.18 6.70
N LEU A 76 9.97 39.60 7.80
CA LEU A 76 9.27 40.34 8.85
C LEU A 76 8.64 41.64 8.31
N ILE A 77 9.36 42.38 7.46
CA ILE A 77 8.82 43.59 6.83
C ILE A 77 7.68 43.23 5.88
N ALA A 78 7.82 42.19 5.06
CA ALA A 78 6.76 41.69 4.18
C ALA A 78 5.50 41.30 4.96
N ARG A 79 5.63 40.49 6.03
CA ARG A 79 4.52 40.06 6.89
C ARG A 79 3.83 41.24 7.57
N SER A 80 4.60 42.18 8.13
CA SER A 80 4.05 43.36 8.82
C SER A 80 3.34 44.33 7.87
N SER A 81 3.79 44.41 6.62
CA SER A 81 3.21 45.30 5.61
C SER A 81 1.82 44.85 5.15
N PHE A 82 1.44 43.60 5.38
CA PHE A 82 0.12 43.11 5.04
C PHE A 82 -0.91 43.25 6.15
N GLY A 83 -0.55 43.67 7.37
CA GLY A 83 -1.44 44.20 8.42
C GLY A 83 -2.63 43.36 8.91
N PHE A 84 -3.00 42.28 8.21
CA PHE A 84 -4.21 41.51 8.45
C PHE A 84 -3.90 40.18 9.10
N ALA A 85 -4.77 39.79 10.02
CA ALA A 85 -5.07 38.38 10.23
C ALA A 85 -5.56 37.82 8.89
N TYR A 86 -4.70 37.02 8.25
CA TYR A 86 -4.93 36.11 7.11
C TYR A 86 -5.68 36.65 5.88
N PRO A 87 -5.06 36.71 4.68
CA PRO A 87 -5.65 37.28 3.48
C PRO A 87 -6.62 36.30 2.77
N TYR A 88 -7.62 35.79 3.51
CA TYR A 88 -8.63 34.87 2.98
C TYR A 88 -9.33 35.46 1.75
N ASP A 89 -9.78 36.71 1.83
CA ASP A 89 -10.49 37.39 0.74
C ASP A 89 -9.64 37.52 -0.54
N MET A 90 -8.33 37.70 -0.39
CA MET A 90 -7.39 37.80 -1.52
C MET A 90 -7.14 36.42 -2.15
N ALA A 91 -6.92 35.39 -1.33
CA ALA A 91 -6.77 34.03 -1.80
C ALA A 91 -8.05 33.58 -2.52
N MET A 92 -9.23 33.89 -1.98
CA MET A 92 -10.52 33.64 -2.63
C MET A 92 -10.69 34.38 -3.95
N ALA A 93 -10.26 35.64 -4.05
CA ALA A 93 -10.33 36.40 -5.30
C ALA A 93 -9.38 35.82 -6.39
N LEU A 94 -8.18 35.38 -6.02
CA LEU A 94 -7.25 34.72 -6.95
C LEU A 94 -7.77 33.36 -7.44
N VAL A 95 -8.39 32.59 -6.54
CA VAL A 95 -9.04 31.31 -6.87
C VAL A 95 -10.20 31.52 -7.85
N LYS A 96 -10.96 32.61 -7.71
CA LYS A 96 -12.01 33.05 -8.65
C LYS A 96 -11.46 33.53 -10.01
N GLN A 97 -10.13 33.57 -10.18
CA GLN A 97 -9.47 34.31 -11.27
C GLN A 97 -9.94 35.78 -11.37
N ASP A 98 -10.48 36.32 -10.28
CA ASP A 98 -10.88 37.72 -10.17
C ASP A 98 -9.67 38.53 -9.70
N TYR A 99 -8.74 38.69 -10.63
CA TYR A 99 -7.51 39.45 -10.40
C TYR A 99 -7.78 40.89 -9.98
N VAL A 100 -8.96 41.43 -10.33
CA VAL A 100 -9.38 42.80 -9.98
C VAL A 100 -9.79 42.85 -8.50
N ALA A 101 -10.64 41.94 -8.03
CA ALA A 101 -10.98 41.83 -6.61
C ALA A 101 -9.76 41.45 -5.75
N ALA A 102 -8.86 40.62 -6.26
CA ALA A 102 -7.59 40.32 -5.61
C ALA A 102 -6.73 41.59 -5.47
N LEU A 103 -6.67 42.42 -6.52
CA LEU A 103 -6.02 43.74 -6.46
C LEU A 103 -6.70 44.70 -5.47
N PHE A 104 -8.03 44.68 -5.37
CA PHE A 104 -8.79 45.55 -4.47
C PHE A 104 -8.67 45.14 -3.00
N THR A 105 -8.55 43.84 -2.70
CA THR A 105 -8.27 43.31 -1.34
C THR A 105 -6.82 43.51 -0.92
N LEU A 106 -5.90 43.58 -1.90
CA LEU A 106 -4.52 44.05 -1.75
C LEU A 106 -4.44 45.53 -1.32
N ALA A 107 -5.37 46.38 -1.75
CA ALA A 107 -5.29 47.84 -1.60
C ALA A 107 -5.28 48.40 -0.14
N PRO A 108 -6.04 47.86 0.85
CA PRO A 108 -6.07 48.39 2.20
C PRO A 108 -4.81 48.05 3.02
N GLY A 109 -4.23 46.86 2.83
CA GLY A 109 -2.98 46.43 3.49
C GLY A 109 -1.74 47.07 2.89
N LEU A 110 -1.70 47.20 1.56
CA LEU A 110 -0.63 47.88 0.84
C LEU A 110 -0.66 49.42 0.95
N GLY A 111 -1.76 49.98 1.47
CA GLY A 111 -2.10 51.38 1.33
C GLY A 111 -1.07 52.36 1.89
N PHE A 112 -0.29 52.01 2.92
CA PHE A 112 0.74 52.92 3.42
C PHE A 112 2.09 52.76 2.71
N ASN A 113 2.64 51.54 2.62
CA ASN A 113 3.98 51.32 2.07
C ASN A 113 4.03 51.46 0.55
N ASN A 114 3.00 51.04 -0.18
CA ASN A 114 2.97 51.23 -1.64
C ASN A 114 2.60 52.65 -2.01
N VAL A 115 1.71 53.33 -1.27
CA VAL A 115 1.49 54.76 -1.50
C VAL A 115 2.76 55.54 -1.19
N LEU A 116 3.47 55.22 -0.10
CA LEU A 116 4.76 55.83 0.18
C LEU A 116 5.79 55.52 -0.93
N GLY A 117 5.83 54.28 -1.43
CA GLY A 117 6.69 53.87 -2.55
C GLY A 117 6.37 54.63 -3.85
N ILE A 118 5.10 54.68 -4.24
CA ILE A 118 4.61 55.39 -5.44
C ILE A 118 4.84 56.89 -5.30
N LEU A 119 4.50 57.49 -4.15
CA LEU A 119 4.78 58.90 -3.85
C LEU A 119 6.28 59.20 -3.91
N THR A 120 7.11 58.26 -3.46
CA THR A 120 8.57 58.37 -3.55
C THR A 120 9.04 58.29 -5.00
N VAL A 121 8.53 57.37 -5.81
CA VAL A 121 8.83 57.27 -7.25
C VAL A 121 8.41 58.55 -7.99
N VAL A 122 7.18 59.01 -7.79
CA VAL A 122 6.67 60.27 -8.37
C VAL A 122 7.50 61.46 -7.89
N GLY A 123 7.86 61.49 -6.61
CA GLY A 123 8.74 62.49 -6.03
C GLY A 123 10.13 62.50 -6.67
N TYR A 124 10.71 61.33 -6.96
CA TYR A 124 11.96 61.21 -7.69
C TYR A 124 11.86 61.74 -9.11
N VAL A 125 10.81 61.39 -9.85
CA VAL A 125 10.58 61.86 -11.23
C VAL A 125 10.41 63.38 -11.25
N ILE A 126 9.58 63.93 -10.36
CA ILE A 126 9.39 65.39 -10.26
C ILE A 126 10.71 66.08 -9.87
N THR A 127 11.48 65.50 -8.95
CA THR A 127 12.78 66.05 -8.55
C THR A 127 13.78 65.97 -9.71
N ALA A 128 13.80 64.89 -10.47
CA ALA A 128 14.63 64.72 -11.67
C ALA A 128 14.34 65.79 -12.73
N LEU A 129 13.08 66.11 -12.93
CA LEU A 129 12.64 67.09 -13.93
C LEU A 129 12.82 68.55 -13.45
N THR A 130 12.69 68.80 -12.14
CA THR A 130 12.68 70.18 -11.60
C THR A 130 14.00 70.64 -11.01
N LEU A 131 14.84 69.74 -10.49
CA LEU A 131 16.11 70.08 -9.82
C LEU A 131 17.18 70.62 -10.80
N PRO A 132 17.34 70.11 -12.04
CA PRO A 132 18.19 70.73 -13.04
C PRO A 132 17.74 72.17 -13.34
N CYS A 133 16.44 72.42 -13.49
CA CYS A 133 15.90 73.75 -13.77
C CYS A 133 16.12 74.74 -12.63
N LYS A 134 15.91 74.32 -11.36
CA LYS A 134 16.13 75.15 -10.17
C LYS A 134 17.61 75.47 -9.91
N MET A 135 18.53 74.71 -10.49
CA MET A 135 19.97 74.86 -10.29
C MET A 135 20.70 75.43 -11.53
N CYS A 136 20.15 75.29 -12.74
CA CYS A 136 20.72 75.80 -13.99
C CYS A 136 20.17 77.17 -14.44
N CYS A 137 18.95 77.57 -14.06
CA CYS A 137 18.34 78.80 -14.60
C CYS A 137 18.12 79.90 -13.55
N CYS A 138 18.85 81.01 -13.72
CA CYS A 138 18.49 82.39 -13.31
C CYS A 138 18.34 82.78 -11.83
N CYS A 139 18.50 81.90 -10.84
CA CYS A 139 18.51 82.32 -9.43
C CYS A 139 19.90 82.79 -8.97
N ARG A 140 20.14 84.09 -9.11
CA ARG A 140 21.29 84.85 -8.55
C ARG A 140 21.53 84.43 -7.09
N ARG A 141 22.55 83.61 -6.81
CA ARG A 141 22.98 83.34 -5.41
C ARG A 141 23.40 84.66 -4.78
N ARG A 142 22.77 85.05 -3.67
CA ARG A 142 23.34 86.08 -2.79
C ARG A 142 24.60 85.51 -2.13
N GLU A 143 25.64 86.32 -2.05
CA GLU A 143 26.82 86.03 -1.24
C GLU A 143 26.37 85.70 0.19
N LYS A 144 26.76 84.52 0.66
CA LYS A 144 26.56 84.10 2.04
C LYS A 144 27.94 84.04 2.70
N PRO A 145 28.06 84.44 3.97
CA PRO A 145 29.33 84.31 4.70
C PRO A 145 29.77 82.84 4.73
N LEU A 146 31.09 82.62 4.72
CA LEU A 146 31.66 81.28 4.81
C LEU A 146 31.06 80.54 6.03
N PRO A 147 30.48 79.34 5.86
CA PRO A 147 29.97 78.56 6.98
C PRO A 147 31.13 78.19 7.90
N SER A 148 30.91 77.97 9.20
CA SER A 148 32.00 77.54 10.09
C SER A 148 32.53 76.16 9.70
N PHE A 149 33.84 75.96 9.85
CA PHE A 149 34.51 74.70 9.54
C PHE A 149 33.81 73.49 10.19
N THR A 150 33.40 73.64 11.45
CA THR A 150 32.68 72.63 12.23
C THR A 150 31.39 72.19 11.53
N LYS A 151 30.62 73.09 10.91
CA LYS A 151 29.38 72.75 10.19
C LYS A 151 29.65 71.94 8.92
N VAL A 152 30.75 72.24 8.22
CA VAL A 152 31.16 71.50 7.01
C VAL A 152 31.60 70.08 7.37
N VAL A 153 32.36 69.92 8.46
CA VAL A 153 32.79 68.60 8.97
C VAL A 153 31.62 67.78 9.48
N ILE A 154 30.72 68.36 10.27
CA ILE A 154 29.56 67.62 10.80
C ILE A 154 28.69 67.08 9.65
N ARG A 155 28.42 67.90 8.63
CA ARG A 155 27.64 67.46 7.47
C ARG A 155 28.40 66.45 6.59
N GLY A 156 29.70 66.64 6.43
CA GLY A 156 30.56 65.67 5.74
C GLY A 156 30.65 64.32 6.45
N GLY A 157 30.73 64.33 7.78
CA GLY A 157 30.65 63.12 8.61
C GLY A 157 29.29 62.45 8.50
N GLY A 158 28.21 63.23 8.47
CA GLY A 158 26.85 62.72 8.20
C GLY A 158 26.73 62.05 6.83
N VAL A 159 27.30 62.65 5.78
CA VAL A 159 27.39 62.02 4.45
C VAL A 159 28.19 60.71 4.51
N GLY A 160 29.32 60.69 5.22
CA GLY A 160 30.12 59.47 5.41
C GLY A 160 29.34 58.34 6.08
N ILE A 161 28.62 58.62 7.17
CA ILE A 161 27.79 57.63 7.87
C ILE A 161 26.67 57.10 6.97
N LEU A 162 25.93 57.98 6.29
CA LEU A 162 24.84 57.58 5.40
C LEU A 162 25.34 56.73 4.23
N VAL A 163 26.52 57.02 3.72
CA VAL A 163 27.15 56.22 2.67
C VAL A 163 27.54 54.82 3.16
N VAL A 164 27.99 54.66 4.40
CA VAL A 164 28.23 53.31 4.96
C VAL A 164 26.94 52.48 4.92
N PHE A 165 25.80 53.06 5.31
CA PHE A 165 24.50 52.38 5.22
C PHE A 165 24.07 52.10 3.79
N THR A 166 24.33 53.01 2.84
CA THR A 166 24.10 52.75 1.42
C THR A 166 24.94 51.58 0.92
N LEU A 167 26.25 51.57 1.23
CA LEU A 167 27.16 50.50 0.82
C LEU A 167 26.77 49.14 1.42
N ALA A 168 26.24 49.11 2.64
CA ALA A 168 25.69 47.90 3.23
C ALA A 168 24.50 47.35 2.41
N GLY A 169 23.57 48.21 1.98
CA GLY A 169 22.47 47.82 1.11
C GLY A 169 22.94 47.32 -0.26
N LEU A 170 23.91 48.01 -0.87
CA LEU A 170 24.52 47.59 -2.14
C LEU A 170 25.24 46.24 -2.01
N GLY A 171 25.98 46.04 -0.92
CA GLY A 171 26.64 44.78 -0.61
C GLY A 171 25.63 43.64 -0.49
N ALA A 172 24.52 43.86 0.24
CA ALA A 172 23.43 42.89 0.33
C ALA A 172 22.83 42.57 -1.04
N THR A 173 22.55 43.57 -1.89
CA THR A 173 22.04 43.36 -3.25
C THR A 173 23.00 42.52 -4.11
N VAL A 174 24.31 42.80 -4.07
CA VAL A 174 25.31 41.99 -4.80
C VAL A 174 25.32 40.55 -4.32
N GLN A 175 25.29 40.33 -3.01
CA GLN A 175 25.31 38.98 -2.45
C GLN A 175 24.05 38.20 -2.81
N VAL A 176 22.87 38.80 -2.66
CA VAL A 176 21.61 38.16 -3.06
C VAL A 176 21.57 37.88 -4.57
N THR A 177 22.08 38.79 -5.41
CA THR A 177 22.10 38.58 -6.86
C THR A 177 22.99 37.42 -7.27
N ARG A 178 24.12 37.20 -6.60
CA ARG A 178 25.00 36.04 -6.82
C ARG A 178 24.33 34.71 -6.49
N HIS A 179 23.36 34.72 -5.58
CA HIS A 179 22.61 33.52 -5.19
C HIS A 179 21.46 33.21 -6.15
N VAL A 180 21.03 34.14 -7.00
CA VAL A 180 19.89 33.93 -7.93
C VAL A 180 20.10 32.69 -8.81
N GLY A 181 21.28 32.53 -9.39
CA GLY A 181 21.62 31.39 -10.25
C GLY A 181 21.62 30.05 -9.50
N PRO A 182 22.51 29.86 -8.50
CA PRO A 182 22.60 28.61 -7.74
C PRO A 182 21.28 28.19 -7.08
N THR A 183 20.57 29.13 -6.47
CA THR A 183 19.29 28.86 -5.82
C THR A 183 18.18 28.59 -6.83
N GLY A 184 18.23 29.20 -8.01
CA GLY A 184 17.34 28.89 -9.13
C GLY A 184 17.56 27.48 -9.67
N ALA A 185 18.83 27.06 -9.83
CA ALA A 185 19.18 25.70 -10.21
C ALA A 185 18.70 24.68 -9.14
N GLN A 186 18.90 24.99 -7.86
CA GLN A 186 18.41 24.17 -6.75
C GLN A 186 16.88 24.05 -6.75
N PHE A 187 16.15 25.14 -7.02
CA PHE A 187 14.67 25.12 -7.14
C PHE A 187 14.21 24.16 -8.24
N LEU A 188 14.85 24.20 -9.42
CA LEU A 188 14.49 23.31 -10.53
C LEU A 188 14.80 21.85 -10.22
N GLU A 189 15.96 21.57 -9.62
CA GLU A 189 16.35 20.21 -9.21
C GLU A 189 15.40 19.64 -8.14
N GLU A 190 15.01 20.44 -7.14
CA GLU A 190 14.04 20.03 -6.12
C GLU A 190 12.66 19.77 -6.74
N GLY A 191 12.24 20.58 -7.71
CA GLY A 191 10.99 20.37 -8.43
C GLY A 191 10.99 19.10 -9.29
N GLU A 192 12.10 18.81 -10.00
CA GLU A 192 12.25 17.60 -10.80
C GLU A 192 12.25 16.33 -9.92
N ASN A 193 13.07 16.32 -8.87
CA ASN A 193 13.13 15.21 -7.91
C ASN A 193 11.76 14.96 -7.24
N ALA A 194 11.04 16.04 -6.92
CA ALA A 194 9.71 15.95 -6.33
C ALA A 194 8.67 15.33 -7.29
N LEU A 195 8.77 15.59 -8.59
CA LEU A 195 7.92 14.95 -9.59
C LEU A 195 8.25 13.46 -9.76
N ASP A 196 9.54 13.10 -9.79
CA ASP A 196 9.97 11.69 -9.88
C ASP A 196 9.59 10.88 -8.65
N ASP A 197 9.68 11.49 -7.47
CA ASP A 197 9.24 10.88 -6.22
C ASP A 197 7.73 10.72 -6.17
N LEU A 198 6.95 11.65 -6.74
CA LEU A 198 5.50 11.52 -6.83
C LEU A 198 5.11 10.32 -7.70
N VAL A 199 5.78 10.14 -8.85
CA VAL A 199 5.59 8.96 -9.71
C VAL A 199 5.94 7.68 -8.96
N SER A 200 7.10 7.67 -8.29
CA SER A 200 7.58 6.53 -7.51
C SER A 200 6.63 6.20 -6.35
N PHE A 201 6.13 7.22 -5.65
CA PHE A 201 5.15 7.09 -4.58
C PHE A 201 3.86 6.45 -5.08
N LEU A 202 3.29 6.94 -6.18
CA LEU A 202 2.06 6.40 -6.74
C LEU A 202 2.22 4.95 -7.23
N ASN A 203 3.34 4.63 -7.89
CA ASN A 203 3.62 3.28 -8.34
C ASN A 203 3.78 2.30 -7.17
N ASN A 204 4.58 2.67 -6.16
CA ASN A 204 4.81 1.82 -4.99
C ASN A 204 3.52 1.63 -4.18
N SER A 205 2.72 2.69 -4.00
CA SER A 205 1.45 2.61 -3.28
C SER A 205 0.47 1.66 -3.97
N VAL A 206 0.38 1.71 -5.30
CA VAL A 206 -0.48 0.79 -6.07
C VAL A 206 0.02 -0.65 -5.99
N GLU A 207 1.33 -0.87 -6.05
CA GLU A 207 1.93 -2.20 -5.93
C GLU A 207 1.69 -2.81 -4.53
N GLU A 208 1.82 -2.00 -3.47
CA GLU A 208 1.48 -2.40 -2.09
C GLU A 208 0.01 -2.79 -1.95
N VAL A 209 -0.91 -2.03 -2.55
CA VAL A 209 -2.34 -2.39 -2.54
C VAL A 209 -2.59 -3.63 -3.40
N PHE A 210 -1.83 -3.82 -4.49
CA PHE A 210 -1.97 -4.98 -5.36
C PHE A 210 -1.57 -6.29 -4.69
N TYR A 211 -0.72 -6.24 -3.67
CA TYR A 211 -0.38 -7.39 -2.85
C TYR A 211 -1.62 -8.04 -2.19
N ILE A 212 -2.71 -7.29 -1.95
CA ILE A 212 -3.98 -7.86 -1.47
C ILE A 212 -4.57 -8.87 -2.47
N PHE A 213 -4.42 -8.64 -3.78
CA PHE A 213 -4.87 -9.60 -4.78
C PHE A 213 -3.98 -10.84 -4.79
N ASP A 214 -2.68 -10.70 -4.55
CA ASP A 214 -1.79 -11.86 -4.36
C ASP A 214 -2.17 -12.66 -3.10
N GLN A 215 -2.57 -11.99 -2.01
CA GLN A 215 -3.10 -12.64 -0.81
C GLN A 215 -4.44 -13.36 -1.07
N LEU A 216 -5.28 -12.82 -1.95
CA LEU A 216 -6.51 -13.48 -2.41
C LEU A 216 -6.18 -14.74 -3.21
N ASP A 217 -5.24 -14.67 -4.15
CA ASP A 217 -4.76 -15.83 -4.93
C ASP A 217 -4.19 -16.91 -4.01
N PHE A 218 -3.43 -16.51 -2.99
CA PHE A 218 -2.95 -17.43 -1.97
C PHE A 218 -4.11 -18.09 -1.21
N THR A 219 -5.05 -17.30 -0.70
CA THR A 219 -6.24 -17.79 0.03
C THR A 219 -7.04 -18.77 -0.82
N LYS A 220 -7.23 -18.45 -2.12
CA LYS A 220 -7.86 -19.33 -3.10
C LYS A 220 -7.18 -20.69 -3.19
N SER A 221 -5.86 -20.71 -3.30
CA SER A 221 -5.09 -21.96 -3.42
C SER A 221 -5.26 -22.87 -2.20
N VAL A 222 -5.34 -22.28 -1.01
CA VAL A 222 -5.55 -23.02 0.25
C VAL A 222 -6.99 -23.51 0.36
N LEU A 223 -7.96 -22.67 0.00
CA LEU A 223 -9.37 -23.04 -0.03
C LEU A 223 -9.63 -24.17 -1.04
N PHE A 224 -9.02 -24.09 -2.23
CA PHE A 224 -9.16 -25.12 -3.26
C PHE A 224 -8.48 -26.42 -2.83
N ARG A 225 -7.30 -26.36 -2.19
CA ARG A 225 -6.68 -27.55 -1.59
C ARG A 225 -7.63 -28.24 -0.61
N ASP A 226 -8.26 -27.50 0.29
CA ASP A 226 -9.16 -28.11 1.28
C ASP A 226 -10.41 -28.72 0.63
N LEU A 227 -10.99 -28.04 -0.36
CA LEU A 227 -12.11 -28.56 -1.16
C LEU A 227 -11.72 -29.77 -2.02
N ASP A 228 -10.48 -29.85 -2.49
CA ASP A 228 -9.97 -31.00 -3.25
C ASP A 228 -9.66 -32.22 -2.37
N ASN A 229 -9.68 -32.04 -1.04
CA ASN A 229 -9.35 -33.08 -0.06
C ASN A 229 -10.56 -33.41 0.84
N MET A 230 -11.78 -33.34 0.30
CA MET A 230 -13.02 -33.66 1.01
C MET A 230 -13.02 -35.07 1.62
N GLY A 231 -12.51 -36.07 0.91
CA GLY A 231 -12.37 -37.43 1.39
C GLY A 231 -11.45 -37.52 2.62
N THR A 232 -10.44 -36.66 2.72
CA THR A 232 -9.54 -36.61 3.88
C THR A 232 -10.11 -35.78 5.02
N LEU A 233 -10.74 -34.63 4.73
CA LEU A 233 -11.23 -33.69 5.74
C LEU A 233 -12.62 -34.03 6.30
N VAL A 234 -13.44 -34.71 5.52
CA VAL A 234 -14.80 -35.12 5.89
C VAL A 234 -14.90 -36.64 5.94
N GLY A 235 -14.48 -37.32 4.87
CA GLY A 235 -14.67 -38.76 4.74
C GLY A 235 -13.89 -39.61 5.75
N ALA A 236 -12.60 -39.32 5.97
CA ALA A 236 -11.79 -40.05 6.93
C ALA A 236 -12.29 -39.89 8.38
N PRO A 237 -12.61 -38.68 8.89
CA PRO A 237 -13.23 -38.53 10.21
C PRO A 237 -14.54 -39.31 10.36
N VAL A 238 -15.38 -39.34 9.32
CA VAL A 238 -16.64 -40.10 9.34
C VAL A 238 -16.36 -41.60 9.40
N ARG A 239 -15.49 -42.13 8.53
CA ARG A 239 -15.07 -43.53 8.55
C ARG A 239 -14.52 -43.92 9.91
N ASP A 240 -13.57 -43.16 10.44
CA ASP A 240 -12.90 -43.47 11.70
C ASP A 240 -13.90 -43.45 12.86
N ALA A 241 -14.85 -42.51 12.87
CA ALA A 241 -15.92 -42.47 13.85
C ALA A 241 -16.91 -43.63 13.70
N VAL A 242 -17.24 -44.06 12.47
CA VAL A 242 -18.06 -45.26 12.24
C VAL A 242 -17.34 -46.50 12.76
N ILE A 243 -16.05 -46.68 12.49
CA ILE A 243 -15.26 -47.82 13.00
C ILE A 243 -15.21 -47.79 14.53
N GLN A 244 -15.02 -46.62 15.14
CA GLN A 244 -14.83 -46.47 16.59
C GLN A 244 -16.13 -46.54 17.40
N LYS A 245 -17.20 -45.92 16.91
CA LYS A 245 -18.45 -45.75 17.66
C LYS A 245 -19.47 -46.85 17.38
N THR A 246 -19.35 -47.55 16.26
CA THR A 246 -20.20 -48.71 15.98
C THR A 246 -19.62 -49.98 16.58
N GLN A 247 -20.44 -51.03 16.63
CA GLN A 247 -20.02 -52.35 17.09
C GLN A 247 -19.44 -53.20 15.94
N ILE A 248 -19.10 -52.60 14.79
CA ILE A 248 -18.67 -53.36 13.59
C ILE A 248 -17.42 -54.19 13.86
N MET A 249 -16.45 -53.66 14.58
CA MET A 249 -15.23 -54.39 14.98
C MET A 249 -15.55 -55.52 15.97
N ASN A 250 -16.50 -55.31 16.87
CA ASN A 250 -16.94 -56.33 17.81
C ASN A 250 -17.74 -57.43 17.11
N ALA A 251 -18.60 -57.07 16.15
CA ALA A 251 -19.33 -58.02 15.31
C ALA A 251 -18.36 -58.88 14.48
N ALA A 252 -17.37 -58.25 13.83
CA ALA A 252 -16.30 -58.92 13.10
C ALA A 252 -15.51 -59.90 13.99
N HIS A 253 -15.11 -59.45 15.19
CA HIS A 253 -14.35 -60.26 16.13
C HIS A 253 -15.13 -61.49 16.60
N ASN A 254 -16.41 -61.33 16.96
CA ASN A 254 -17.25 -62.43 17.44
C ASN A 254 -17.59 -63.42 16.31
N LEU A 255 -17.85 -62.94 15.09
CA LEU A 255 -18.07 -63.81 13.92
C LEU A 255 -16.82 -64.62 13.58
N HIS A 256 -15.63 -64.01 13.63
CA HIS A 256 -14.37 -64.72 13.43
C HIS A 256 -14.13 -65.76 14.55
N ARG A 257 -14.42 -65.39 15.81
CA ARG A 257 -14.31 -66.31 16.95
C ARG A 257 -15.27 -67.49 16.82
N PHE A 258 -16.50 -67.24 16.41
CA PHE A 258 -17.51 -68.26 16.15
C PHE A 258 -17.04 -69.24 15.07
N ALA A 259 -16.55 -68.76 13.92
CA ALA A 259 -16.04 -69.60 12.84
C ALA A 259 -14.86 -70.47 13.31
N GLU A 260 -13.97 -69.91 14.13
CA GLU A 260 -12.83 -70.61 14.68
C GLU A 260 -13.23 -71.76 15.62
N VAL A 261 -14.04 -71.47 16.64
CA VAL A 261 -14.48 -72.46 17.63
C VAL A 261 -15.27 -73.57 16.96
N SER A 262 -16.06 -73.21 15.94
CA SER A 262 -16.84 -74.16 15.17
C SER A 262 -15.99 -75.09 14.31
N ALA A 263 -14.95 -74.58 13.65
CA ALA A 263 -14.03 -75.41 12.87
C ALA A 263 -13.30 -76.44 13.76
N GLU A 264 -12.88 -76.02 14.97
CA GLU A 264 -12.25 -76.93 15.94
C GLU A 264 -13.24 -77.96 16.50
N SER A 265 -14.50 -77.55 16.72
CA SER A 265 -15.58 -78.45 17.16
C SER A 265 -15.90 -79.50 16.11
N ASN A 266 -15.98 -79.12 14.83
CA ASN A 266 -16.16 -80.05 13.71
C ASN A 266 -15.03 -81.08 13.66
N LYS A 267 -13.78 -80.64 13.82
CA LYS A 267 -12.62 -81.55 13.87
C LYS A 267 -12.72 -82.54 15.04
N THR A 268 -13.13 -82.07 16.21
CA THR A 268 -13.35 -82.94 17.39
C THR A 268 -14.46 -83.96 17.14
N LEU A 269 -15.56 -83.55 16.51
CA LEU A 269 -16.65 -84.44 16.11
C LEU A 269 -16.18 -85.49 15.09
N GLN A 270 -15.37 -85.10 14.10
CA GLN A 270 -14.81 -86.03 13.11
C GLN A 270 -13.87 -87.06 13.75
N MET A 271 -12.97 -86.63 14.65
CA MET A 271 -12.11 -87.56 15.39
C MET A 271 -12.93 -88.55 16.22
N MET A 272 -13.95 -88.06 16.92
CA MET A 272 -14.84 -88.90 17.71
C MET A 272 -15.63 -89.90 16.85
N SER A 273 -16.06 -89.50 15.65
CA SER A 273 -16.71 -90.40 14.69
C SER A 273 -15.76 -91.51 14.21
N VAL A 274 -14.48 -91.21 14.00
CA VAL A 274 -13.47 -92.21 13.63
C VAL A 274 -13.22 -93.18 14.78
N ASP A 275 -13.06 -92.65 16.00
CA ASP A 275 -12.88 -93.47 17.21
C ASP A 275 -14.09 -94.40 17.46
N LEU A 276 -15.31 -93.92 17.20
CA LEU A 276 -16.53 -94.70 17.32
C LEU A 276 -16.58 -95.88 16.33
N GLU A 277 -16.14 -95.67 15.08
CA GLU A 277 -16.06 -96.76 14.08
C GLU A 277 -14.97 -97.78 14.43
N LEU A 278 -13.79 -97.31 14.85
CA LEU A 278 -12.72 -98.18 15.35
C LEU A 278 -13.19 -99.01 16.55
N LEU A 279 -13.96 -98.40 17.47
CA LEU A 279 -14.53 -99.10 18.62
C LEU A 279 -15.52 -100.19 18.18
N LYS A 280 -16.41 -99.89 17.21
CA LYS A 280 -17.33 -100.88 16.64
C LYS A 280 -16.56 -102.07 16.06
N ASP A 281 -15.45 -101.82 15.36
CA ASP A 281 -14.63 -102.88 14.77
C ASP A 281 -13.88 -103.70 15.82
N GLN A 282 -13.35 -103.08 16.87
CA GLN A 282 -12.76 -103.79 18.00
C GLN A 282 -13.78 -104.67 18.73
N ILE A 283 -15.02 -104.18 18.90
CA ILE A 283 -16.12 -104.94 19.49
C ILE A 283 -16.52 -106.13 18.59
N LYS A 284 -16.58 -105.95 17.27
CA LYS A 284 -16.85 -107.06 16.32
C LYS A 284 -15.75 -108.13 16.39
N ALA A 285 -14.49 -107.72 16.40
CA ALA A 285 -13.36 -108.63 16.54
C ALA A 285 -13.47 -109.43 17.84
N LEU A 286 -13.77 -108.75 18.95
CA LEU A 286 -13.89 -109.38 20.26
C LEU A 286 -15.08 -110.36 20.35
N ASN A 287 -16.23 -109.99 19.77
CA ASN A 287 -17.41 -110.85 19.67
C ASN A 287 -17.17 -112.10 18.79
N ASN A 288 -16.31 -112.00 17.77
CA ASN A 288 -15.92 -113.15 16.95
C ASN A 288 -15.02 -114.12 17.72
N VAL A 289 -14.11 -113.61 18.55
CA VAL A 289 -13.27 -114.42 19.44
C VAL A 289 -14.14 -115.18 20.46
N THR A 290 -15.12 -114.51 21.09
CA THR A 290 -16.00 -115.16 22.09
C THR A 290 -16.95 -116.20 21.49
N ARG A 291 -17.49 -116.00 20.28
CA ARG A 291 -18.40 -116.97 19.63
C ARG A 291 -17.81 -118.36 19.39
N ASN A 292 -16.49 -118.46 19.27
CA ASN A 292 -15.81 -119.73 19.01
C ASN A 292 -15.57 -120.57 20.28
N LEU A 293 -16.07 -120.14 21.45
CA LEU A 293 -15.80 -120.75 22.75
C LEU A 293 -17.06 -121.34 23.43
N PRO A 294 -16.92 -122.41 24.24
CA PRO A 294 -18.04 -122.99 24.99
C PRO A 294 -18.60 -121.98 26.00
N GLY A 295 -19.91 -121.67 25.91
CA GLY A 295 -20.57 -120.64 26.74
C GLY A 295 -20.42 -119.20 26.22
N GLY A 296 -19.58 -118.97 25.20
CA GLY A 296 -19.32 -117.64 24.64
C GLY A 296 -20.50 -117.01 23.90
N SER A 297 -21.43 -117.81 23.36
CA SER A 297 -22.67 -117.30 22.74
C SER A 297 -23.58 -116.54 23.70
N ALA A 298 -23.44 -116.74 25.02
CA ALA A 298 -24.19 -116.01 26.04
C ALA A 298 -23.54 -114.65 26.42
N VAL A 299 -22.29 -114.41 26.02
CA VAL A 299 -21.51 -113.22 26.37
C VAL A 299 -21.14 -112.46 25.10
N SER A 300 -22.05 -111.59 24.66
CA SER A 300 -21.84 -110.65 23.55
C SER A 300 -21.79 -109.22 24.07
N LEU A 301 -20.85 -108.44 23.54
CA LEU A 301 -20.84 -106.99 23.73
C LEU A 301 -21.83 -106.33 22.77
N PRO A 302 -22.67 -105.41 23.24
CA PRO A 302 -23.52 -104.62 22.37
C PRO A 302 -22.67 -103.69 21.51
N SER A 303 -23.01 -103.56 20.24
CA SER A 303 -22.45 -102.49 19.41
C SER A 303 -23.06 -101.15 19.84
N PRO A 304 -22.27 -100.09 20.05
CA PRO A 304 -22.78 -98.76 20.34
C PRO A 304 -23.75 -98.30 19.25
N GLN A 305 -24.95 -97.85 19.64
CA GLN A 305 -25.98 -97.29 18.76
C GLN A 305 -25.93 -95.75 18.82
N VAL A 306 -24.74 -95.18 18.58
CA VAL A 306 -24.55 -93.72 18.55
C VAL A 306 -24.51 -93.26 17.09
N ASP A 307 -25.39 -92.32 16.75
CA ASP A 307 -25.42 -91.64 15.46
C ASP A 307 -24.91 -90.20 15.62
N LEU A 308 -24.01 -89.80 14.73
CA LEU A 308 -23.42 -88.46 14.68
C LEU A 308 -23.63 -87.80 13.30
N GLN A 309 -24.39 -88.42 12.39
CA GLN A 309 -24.57 -87.91 11.02
C GLN A 309 -25.27 -86.55 10.98
N ASP A 310 -26.29 -86.35 11.82
CA ASP A 310 -27.01 -85.07 11.85
C ASP A 310 -26.08 -83.92 12.29
N ALA A 311 -25.29 -84.14 13.36
CA ALA A 311 -24.28 -83.17 13.80
C ALA A 311 -23.19 -82.92 12.74
N GLN A 312 -22.77 -83.95 12.01
CA GLN A 312 -21.80 -83.81 10.91
C GLN A 312 -22.40 -83.01 9.74
N ASN A 313 -23.66 -83.26 9.38
CA ASN A 313 -24.36 -82.53 8.34
C ASN A 313 -24.51 -81.05 8.69
N ASP A 314 -24.79 -80.73 9.95
CA ASP A 314 -24.89 -79.35 10.40
C ASP A 314 -23.55 -78.61 10.35
N PHE A 315 -22.43 -79.23 10.77
CA PHE A 315 -21.11 -78.62 10.61
C PHE A 315 -20.67 -78.52 9.14
N ASN A 316 -21.08 -79.45 8.27
CA ASN A 316 -20.78 -79.39 6.84
C ASN A 316 -21.50 -78.22 6.14
N LYS A 317 -22.69 -77.82 6.63
CA LYS A 317 -23.36 -76.60 6.16
C LYS A 317 -22.49 -75.35 6.44
N MET A 318 -21.70 -75.32 7.53
CA MET A 318 -20.76 -74.22 7.84
C MET A 318 -19.72 -74.00 6.76
N GLY A 319 -19.11 -75.10 6.30
CA GLY A 319 -17.98 -75.04 5.38
C GLY A 319 -18.34 -74.42 4.02
N ASN A 320 -19.63 -74.36 3.72
CA ASN A 320 -20.17 -73.77 2.50
C ASN A 320 -20.64 -72.33 2.67
N LEU A 321 -20.65 -71.80 3.89
CA LEU A 321 -21.13 -70.45 4.19
C LEU A 321 -19.96 -69.47 4.35
N ASP A 322 -19.98 -68.38 3.58
CA ASP A 322 -18.97 -67.34 3.67
C ASP A 322 -19.30 -66.33 4.79
N LEU A 323 -19.09 -66.77 6.03
CA LEU A 323 -19.35 -65.97 7.22
C LEU A 323 -18.44 -64.72 7.31
N LEU A 324 -17.23 -64.82 6.76
CA LEU A 324 -16.24 -63.74 6.78
C LEU A 324 -16.45 -62.76 5.62
N GLY A 325 -16.98 -63.20 4.49
CA GLY A 325 -17.32 -62.34 3.36
C GLY A 325 -18.29 -61.20 3.71
N ALA A 326 -19.27 -61.45 4.60
CA ALA A 326 -20.20 -60.40 5.05
C ALA A 326 -19.50 -59.32 5.90
N VAL A 327 -18.50 -59.71 6.69
CA VAL A 327 -17.67 -58.80 7.49
C VAL A 327 -16.72 -58.01 6.59
N ASP A 328 -16.10 -58.68 5.62
CA ASP A 328 -15.21 -58.06 4.65
C ASP A 328 -15.98 -57.05 3.79
N GLU A 329 -17.18 -57.38 3.31
CA GLU A 329 -18.03 -56.46 2.55
C GLU A 329 -18.43 -55.24 3.39
N ALA A 330 -18.82 -55.44 4.65
CA ALA A 330 -19.18 -54.34 5.55
C ALA A 330 -17.99 -53.43 5.83
N THR A 331 -16.81 -54.00 6.06
CA THR A 331 -15.57 -53.25 6.30
C THR A 331 -15.16 -52.48 5.05
N MET A 332 -15.25 -53.08 3.86
CA MET A 332 -14.99 -52.42 2.59
C MET A 332 -15.93 -51.23 2.35
N LYS A 333 -17.23 -51.37 2.63
CA LYS A 333 -18.20 -50.26 2.50
C LYS A 333 -17.87 -49.09 3.42
N VAL A 334 -17.36 -49.36 4.62
CA VAL A 334 -16.93 -48.34 5.58
C VAL A 334 -15.60 -47.71 5.12
N ASP A 335 -14.65 -48.50 4.67
CA ASP A 335 -13.35 -48.02 4.18
C ASP A 335 -13.47 -47.18 2.89
N ASP A 336 -14.51 -47.40 2.08
CA ASP A 336 -14.83 -46.64 0.87
C ASP A 336 -15.49 -45.27 1.14
N ILE A 337 -15.88 -44.97 2.40
CA ILE A 337 -16.53 -43.70 2.76
C ILE A 337 -15.73 -42.48 2.25
N PRO A 338 -14.40 -42.35 2.46
CA PRO A 338 -13.62 -41.25 1.92
C PRO A 338 -13.75 -41.05 0.41
N GLN A 339 -13.69 -42.12 -0.37
CA GLN A 339 -13.79 -42.06 -1.82
C GLN A 339 -15.22 -41.70 -2.26
N LYS A 340 -16.25 -42.20 -1.57
CA LYS A 340 -17.63 -41.75 -1.78
C LYS A 340 -17.80 -40.27 -1.51
N VAL A 341 -17.21 -39.75 -0.43
CA VAL A 341 -17.25 -38.31 -0.12
C VAL A 341 -16.64 -37.50 -1.24
N ASP A 342 -15.45 -37.87 -1.74
CA ASP A 342 -14.82 -37.18 -2.88
C ASP A 342 -15.73 -37.17 -4.12
N ASN A 343 -16.34 -38.32 -4.44
CA ASN A 343 -17.21 -38.44 -5.60
C ASN A 343 -18.52 -37.65 -5.48
N TYR A 344 -19.22 -37.75 -4.34
CA TYR A 344 -20.51 -37.06 -4.13
C TYR A 344 -20.35 -35.56 -3.88
N SER A 345 -19.21 -35.12 -3.36
CA SER A 345 -18.94 -33.70 -3.14
C SER A 345 -18.40 -32.99 -4.38
N ARG A 346 -18.01 -33.70 -5.45
CA ARG A 346 -17.33 -33.13 -6.61
C ARG A 346 -18.07 -31.96 -7.25
N ASP A 347 -19.36 -32.13 -7.53
CA ASP A 347 -20.15 -31.09 -8.21
C ASP A 347 -20.33 -29.86 -7.30
N ILE A 348 -20.55 -30.08 -6.00
CA ILE A 348 -20.66 -29.00 -5.00
C ILE A 348 -19.32 -28.28 -4.84
N VAL A 349 -18.20 -29.01 -4.83
CA VAL A 349 -16.85 -28.45 -4.78
C VAL A 349 -16.58 -27.58 -6.01
N GLU A 350 -16.93 -28.04 -7.21
CA GLU A 350 -16.78 -27.26 -8.43
C GLU A 350 -17.68 -26.01 -8.44
N ASP A 351 -18.91 -26.10 -7.93
CA ASP A 351 -19.80 -24.94 -7.76
C ASP A 351 -19.20 -23.89 -6.80
N ILE A 352 -18.65 -24.34 -5.65
CA ILE A 352 -17.99 -23.43 -4.70
C ILE A 352 -16.76 -22.78 -5.33
N LYS A 353 -15.93 -23.55 -6.05
CA LYS A 353 -14.78 -23.00 -6.78
C LYS A 353 -15.21 -22.00 -7.85
N GLY A 354 -16.30 -22.28 -8.57
CA GLY A 354 -16.90 -21.37 -9.55
C GLY A 354 -17.32 -20.03 -8.95
N ASN A 355 -18.07 -20.06 -7.85
CA ASN A 355 -18.50 -18.87 -7.11
C ASN A 355 -17.30 -18.05 -6.58
N PHE A 356 -16.25 -18.73 -6.12
CA PHE A 356 -15.00 -18.07 -5.71
C PHE A 356 -14.33 -17.39 -6.91
N ASN A 357 -14.21 -18.07 -8.05
CA ASN A 357 -13.61 -17.54 -9.27
C ASN A 357 -14.35 -16.29 -9.78
N ASP A 358 -15.69 -16.28 -9.76
CA ASP A 358 -16.47 -15.12 -10.21
C ASP A 358 -16.35 -13.93 -9.27
N SER A 359 -16.23 -14.19 -7.97
CA SER A 359 -15.92 -13.15 -6.99
C SER A 359 -14.53 -12.57 -7.18
N GLN A 360 -13.54 -13.43 -7.48
CA GLN A 360 -12.19 -13.00 -7.82
C GLN A 360 -12.16 -12.13 -9.09
N LYS A 361 -12.95 -12.46 -10.14
CA LYS A 361 -13.09 -11.58 -11.32
C LYS A 361 -13.61 -10.20 -10.95
N THR A 362 -14.59 -10.13 -10.05
CA THR A 362 -15.13 -8.85 -9.55
C THR A 362 -14.04 -8.03 -8.83
N LEU A 363 -13.19 -8.69 -8.05
CA LEU A 363 -12.05 -8.07 -7.37
C LEU A 363 -10.95 -7.63 -8.36
N ASN A 364 -10.70 -8.39 -9.43
CA ASN A 364 -9.78 -7.93 -10.49
C ASN A 364 -10.27 -6.64 -11.17
N GLY A 365 -11.58 -6.43 -11.31
CA GLY A 365 -12.13 -5.15 -11.77
C GLY A 365 -11.80 -3.97 -10.82
N PHE A 366 -11.63 -4.23 -9.53
CA PHE A 366 -11.15 -3.23 -8.56
C PHE A 366 -9.66 -2.91 -8.76
N LYS A 367 -8.84 -3.92 -9.08
CA LYS A 367 -7.42 -3.75 -9.47
C LYS A 367 -7.29 -2.79 -10.67
N ASP A 368 -8.11 -3.00 -11.70
CA ASP A 368 -8.14 -2.15 -12.90
C ASP A 368 -8.61 -0.73 -12.60
N ALA A 369 -9.56 -0.56 -11.67
CA ALA A 369 -10.01 0.76 -11.25
C ALA A 369 -8.90 1.56 -10.54
N ILE A 370 -8.13 0.91 -9.66
CA ILE A 370 -6.94 1.50 -9.02
C ILE A 370 -5.91 1.91 -10.05
N GLN A 371 -5.62 1.04 -11.03
CA GLN A 371 -4.69 1.35 -12.11
C GLN A 371 -5.14 2.59 -12.91
N LYS A 372 -6.43 2.66 -13.27
CA LYS A 372 -7.01 3.83 -13.95
C LYS A 372 -6.93 5.10 -13.11
N MET A 373 -7.15 5.01 -11.79
CA MET A 373 -6.98 6.17 -10.90
C MET A 373 -5.53 6.64 -10.85
N LYS A 374 -4.56 5.72 -10.80
CA LYS A 374 -3.13 6.05 -10.87
C LYS A 374 -2.78 6.78 -12.17
N ASP A 375 -3.21 6.24 -13.31
CA ASP A 375 -2.88 6.81 -14.61
C ASP A 375 -3.58 8.17 -14.81
N SER A 376 -4.81 8.33 -14.31
CA SER A 376 -5.50 9.63 -14.26
C SER A 376 -4.80 10.63 -13.35
N ALA A 377 -4.30 10.21 -12.20
CA ALA A 377 -3.53 11.07 -11.29
C ALA A 377 -2.25 11.58 -11.94
N LEU A 378 -1.49 10.69 -12.58
CA LEU A 378 -0.26 11.05 -13.29
C LEU A 378 -0.56 12.02 -14.45
N LYS A 379 -1.64 11.80 -15.20
CA LYS A 379 -2.08 12.72 -16.26
C LYS A 379 -2.54 14.07 -15.71
N GLY A 380 -3.31 14.10 -14.62
CA GLY A 380 -3.78 15.33 -13.97
C GLY A 380 -2.65 16.22 -13.48
N VAL A 381 -1.54 15.63 -13.02
CA VAL A 381 -0.33 16.39 -12.64
C VAL A 381 0.34 17.05 -13.85
N GLY A 382 0.19 16.50 -15.06
CA GLY A 382 0.86 16.99 -16.27
C GLY A 382 2.38 16.78 -16.21
N LEU A 383 2.81 15.60 -15.78
CA LEU A 383 4.22 15.24 -15.53
C LEU A 383 5.14 15.53 -16.72
N ASP A 384 4.75 15.11 -17.92
CA ASP A 384 5.60 15.26 -19.12
C ASP A 384 5.81 16.73 -19.50
N ASP A 385 4.76 17.53 -19.44
CA ASP A 385 4.84 18.97 -19.74
C ASP A 385 5.67 19.71 -18.69
N LYS A 386 5.48 19.39 -17.40
CA LYS A 386 6.26 19.99 -16.32
C LYS A 386 7.73 19.60 -16.38
N LYS A 387 8.06 18.33 -16.66
CA LYS A 387 9.45 17.90 -16.86
C LYS A 387 10.13 18.62 -18.01
N LYS A 388 9.43 18.80 -19.15
CA LYS A 388 9.94 19.62 -20.26
C LYS A 388 10.22 21.07 -19.83
N ILE A 389 9.32 21.66 -19.03
CA ILE A 389 9.50 23.02 -18.50
C ILE A 389 10.73 23.08 -17.58
N PHE A 390 10.89 22.14 -16.65
CA PHE A 390 12.05 22.09 -15.74
C PHE A 390 13.37 21.96 -16.51
N ASN A 391 13.45 21.04 -17.47
CA ASN A 391 14.64 20.82 -18.30
C ASN A 391 15.00 22.05 -19.13
N SER A 392 14.00 22.65 -19.80
CA SER A 392 14.21 23.87 -20.58
C SER A 392 14.62 25.06 -19.70
N SER A 393 14.07 25.13 -18.48
CA SER A 393 14.41 26.18 -17.52
C SER A 393 15.82 26.04 -16.97
N LYS A 394 16.33 24.80 -16.83
CA LYS A 394 17.68 24.53 -16.34
C LYS A 394 18.73 25.05 -17.31
N GLU A 395 18.57 24.73 -18.59
CA GLU A 395 19.41 25.28 -19.66
C GLU A 395 19.37 26.81 -19.70
N TYR A 396 18.19 27.40 -19.49
CA TYR A 396 18.06 28.86 -19.43
C TYR A 396 18.77 29.45 -18.22
N ILE A 397 18.64 28.88 -17.02
CA ILE A 397 19.29 29.38 -15.80
C ILE A 397 20.81 29.33 -15.95
N ASP A 398 21.37 28.25 -16.50
CA ASP A 398 22.82 28.13 -16.71
C ASP A 398 23.33 29.22 -17.66
N GLN A 399 22.61 29.49 -18.76
CA GLN A 399 22.94 30.56 -19.71
C GLN A 399 22.66 31.97 -19.15
N ALA A 400 21.65 32.12 -18.30
CA ALA A 400 21.24 33.38 -17.72
C ALA A 400 22.06 33.75 -16.48
N GLN A 401 22.73 32.80 -15.82
CA GLN A 401 23.52 33.06 -14.62
C GLN A 401 24.68 34.04 -14.90
N GLU A 402 25.39 33.88 -16.02
CA GLU A 402 26.44 34.82 -16.43
C GLU A 402 25.86 36.21 -16.72
N LYS A 403 24.73 36.28 -17.44
CA LYS A 403 24.06 37.54 -17.82
C LYS A 403 23.41 38.25 -16.62
N THR A 404 22.86 37.51 -15.67
CA THR A 404 22.20 38.02 -14.46
C THR A 404 23.22 38.56 -13.49
N ASN A 405 24.35 37.89 -13.33
CA ASN A 405 25.49 38.39 -12.56
C ASN A 405 26.05 39.68 -13.17
N LEU A 406 26.16 39.75 -14.50
CA LEU A 406 26.59 40.96 -15.20
C LEU A 406 25.59 42.11 -15.05
N GLY A 407 24.28 41.85 -15.18
CA GLY A 407 23.22 42.83 -14.99
C GLY A 407 23.16 43.37 -13.57
N GLY A 408 23.24 42.49 -12.56
CA GLY A 408 23.34 42.86 -11.15
C GLY A 408 24.56 43.73 -10.84
N LEU A 409 25.71 43.38 -11.42
CA LEU A 409 26.94 44.15 -11.29
C LEU A 409 26.83 45.53 -11.97
N ALA A 410 26.18 45.61 -13.13
CA ALA A 410 25.93 46.88 -13.82
C ALA A 410 24.99 47.79 -13.01
N MET A 411 23.89 47.24 -12.48
CA MET A 411 22.94 47.98 -11.64
C MET A 411 23.60 48.54 -10.38
N THR A 412 24.36 47.70 -9.67
CA THR A 412 25.09 48.11 -8.46
C THR A 412 26.25 49.05 -8.77
N GLY A 413 26.89 48.90 -9.93
CA GLY A 413 27.93 49.81 -10.45
C GLY A 413 27.41 51.23 -10.71
N ILE A 414 26.20 51.38 -11.27
CA ILE A 414 25.54 52.69 -11.44
C ILE A 414 25.33 53.36 -10.07
N GLN A 415 24.82 52.62 -9.09
CA GLN A 415 24.59 53.15 -7.74
C GLN A 415 25.91 53.49 -7.04
N PHE A 416 26.93 52.65 -7.18
CA PHE A 416 28.26 52.87 -6.63
C PHE A 416 28.93 54.13 -7.22
N LEU A 417 28.81 54.37 -8.53
CA LEU A 417 29.34 55.58 -9.16
C LEU A 417 28.71 56.85 -8.57
N ALA A 418 27.39 56.84 -8.32
CA ALA A 418 26.72 57.96 -7.67
C ALA A 418 27.27 58.21 -6.25
N VAL A 419 27.41 57.15 -5.44
CA VAL A 419 28.00 57.20 -4.10
C VAL A 419 29.42 57.76 -4.14
N PHE A 420 30.24 57.25 -5.06
CA PHE A 420 31.63 57.63 -5.22
C PHE A 420 31.77 59.13 -5.53
N LEU A 421 30.97 59.64 -6.49
CA LEU A 421 30.99 61.05 -6.84
C LEU A 421 30.58 61.95 -5.65
N VAL A 422 29.56 61.55 -4.89
CA VAL A 422 29.12 62.33 -3.71
C VAL A 422 30.18 62.30 -2.60
N LEU A 423 30.77 61.14 -2.30
CA LEU A 423 31.86 61.03 -1.32
C LEU A 423 33.09 61.83 -1.75
N PHE A 424 33.59 61.60 -2.96
CA PHE A 424 34.80 62.22 -3.48
C PHE A 424 34.66 63.75 -3.55
N GLY A 425 33.51 64.23 -4.03
CA GLY A 425 33.20 65.65 -4.02
C GLY A 425 33.12 66.24 -2.60
N THR A 426 32.59 65.49 -1.64
CA THR A 426 32.53 65.90 -0.22
C THR A 426 33.93 65.99 0.40
N LEU A 427 34.81 65.03 0.11
CA LEU A 427 36.20 65.04 0.56
C LEU A 427 36.96 66.25 -0.01
N ILE A 428 36.82 66.53 -1.30
CA ILE A 428 37.42 67.71 -1.94
C ILE A 428 36.92 68.99 -1.28
N VAL A 429 35.62 69.09 -0.96
CA VAL A 429 35.07 70.26 -0.26
C VAL A 429 35.69 70.43 1.12
N ILE A 430 35.84 69.36 1.91
CA ILE A 430 36.44 69.40 3.25
C ILE A 430 37.92 69.80 3.18
N LEU A 431 38.68 69.18 2.27
CA LEU A 431 40.11 69.43 2.09
C LEU A 431 40.38 70.85 1.58
N ALA A 432 39.64 71.30 0.56
CA ALA A 432 39.76 72.66 0.03
C ALA A 432 39.37 73.70 1.09
N TYR A 433 38.33 73.44 1.89
CA TYR A 433 37.96 74.33 2.99
C TYR A 433 39.05 74.38 4.07
N ARG A 434 39.61 73.24 4.49
CA ARG A 434 40.73 73.18 5.45
C ARG A 434 41.92 73.97 4.96
N PHE A 435 42.32 73.76 3.71
CA PHE A 435 43.44 74.44 3.10
C PHE A 435 43.21 75.96 3.06
N ASN A 436 42.04 76.40 2.60
CA ASN A 436 41.70 77.82 2.56
C ASN A 436 41.69 78.46 3.97
N LEU A 437 41.18 77.75 4.98
CA LEU A 437 41.21 78.24 6.36
C LEU A 437 42.64 78.34 6.91
N SER A 438 43.50 77.37 6.59
CA SER A 438 44.92 77.40 6.96
C SER A 438 45.67 78.55 6.27
N THR A 439 45.41 78.77 4.97
CA THR A 439 46.03 79.86 4.20
C THR A 439 45.56 81.24 4.69
N LEU A 440 44.26 81.42 4.94
CA LEU A 440 43.71 82.66 5.50
C LEU A 440 44.33 83.01 6.86
N ARG A 441 44.54 82.01 7.73
CA ARG A 441 45.22 82.21 9.03
C ARG A 441 46.70 82.53 8.90
N ALA A 442 47.37 82.00 7.89
CA ALA A 442 48.81 82.17 7.70
C ALA A 442 49.18 83.49 6.99
N THR A 443 48.36 83.97 6.05
CA THR A 443 48.70 85.12 5.19
C THR A 443 47.91 86.38 5.48
N GLY A 444 46.78 86.28 6.18
CA GLY A 444 45.90 87.43 6.49
C GLY A 444 45.31 88.12 5.26
N ASN A 445 45.44 87.53 4.07
CA ASN A 445 45.06 88.14 2.80
C ASN A 445 44.09 87.21 2.06
N GLU A 446 42.90 87.73 1.74
CA GLU A 446 41.80 86.96 1.14
C GLU A 446 42.13 86.49 -0.28
N ASP A 447 43.06 87.13 -0.99
CA ASP A 447 43.28 86.90 -2.43
C ASP A 447 44.42 85.92 -2.77
N LYS A 448 45.23 85.48 -1.79
CA LYS A 448 46.39 84.61 -2.06
C LYS A 448 46.08 83.14 -1.78
N GLY A 449 45.91 82.34 -2.84
CA GLY A 449 46.02 80.88 -2.78
C GLY A 449 44.78 80.10 -2.33
N MET A 450 43.57 80.61 -2.58
CA MET A 450 42.35 79.84 -2.29
C MET A 450 42.11 78.74 -3.33
N ILE A 451 42.12 77.48 -2.90
CA ILE A 451 41.61 76.35 -3.70
C ILE A 451 40.10 76.54 -3.83
N LYS A 452 39.61 76.61 -5.06
CA LYS A 452 38.17 76.78 -5.32
C LYS A 452 37.41 75.53 -4.87
N THR A 453 36.60 75.66 -3.81
CA THR A 453 35.64 74.61 -3.36
C THR A 453 34.61 74.26 -4.45
N THR A 454 34.55 75.07 -5.51
CA THR A 454 33.71 74.91 -6.70
C THR A 454 33.85 73.54 -7.35
N HIS A 455 35.06 72.97 -7.43
CA HIS A 455 35.28 71.68 -8.09
C HIS A 455 34.58 70.52 -7.36
N GLY A 456 34.81 70.38 -6.04
CA GLY A 456 34.13 69.37 -5.23
C GLY A 456 32.61 69.55 -5.24
N SER A 457 32.12 70.80 -5.20
CA SER A 457 30.70 71.12 -5.25
C SER A 457 30.02 70.71 -6.58
N ARG A 458 30.74 70.81 -7.71
CA ARG A 458 30.27 70.36 -9.03
C ARG A 458 30.23 68.84 -9.13
N ILE A 459 31.22 68.16 -8.55
CA ILE A 459 31.27 66.69 -8.53
C ILE A 459 30.11 66.13 -7.69
N ILE A 460 29.83 66.72 -6.52
CA ILE A 460 28.64 66.36 -5.71
C ILE A 460 27.36 66.54 -6.54
N PHE A 461 27.24 67.66 -7.26
CA PHE A 461 26.10 67.93 -8.14
C PHE A 461 25.94 66.91 -9.26
N CYS A 462 27.03 66.56 -9.96
CA CYS A 462 27.01 65.52 -10.98
C CYS A 462 26.59 64.16 -10.40
N GLY A 463 27.12 63.78 -9.23
CA GLY A 463 26.72 62.53 -8.55
C GLY A 463 25.25 62.49 -8.18
N MET A 464 24.69 63.60 -7.67
CA MET A 464 23.26 63.70 -7.35
C MET A 464 22.36 63.66 -8.58
N LEU A 465 22.72 64.35 -9.66
CA LEU A 465 21.98 64.29 -10.92
C LEU A 465 22.00 62.87 -11.50
N PHE A 466 23.15 62.22 -11.46
CA PHE A 466 23.32 60.85 -11.94
C PHE A 466 22.45 59.87 -11.13
N PHE A 467 22.43 59.99 -9.79
CA PHE A 467 21.54 59.21 -8.94
C PHE A 467 20.07 59.41 -9.31
N ILE A 468 19.61 60.66 -9.35
CA ILE A 468 18.19 60.98 -9.58
C ILE A 468 17.71 60.48 -10.95
N LEU A 469 18.58 60.45 -11.96
CA LEU A 469 18.25 59.96 -13.31
C LEU A 469 17.88 58.47 -13.32
N PHE A 470 18.52 57.66 -12.48
CA PHE A 470 18.28 56.20 -12.39
C PHE A 470 17.48 55.79 -11.14
N ALA A 471 17.34 56.65 -10.14
CA ALA A 471 16.70 56.34 -8.86
C ALA A 471 15.24 55.87 -9.01
N TRP A 472 14.48 56.49 -9.92
CA TRP A 472 13.09 56.10 -10.16
C TRP A 472 12.98 54.67 -10.73
N ILE A 473 13.94 54.23 -11.55
CA ILE A 473 13.99 52.87 -12.12
C ILE A 473 14.26 51.86 -10.99
N PHE A 474 15.26 52.11 -10.15
CA PHE A 474 15.59 51.22 -9.04
C PHE A 474 14.50 51.16 -7.97
N MET A 475 13.86 52.30 -7.69
CA MET A 475 12.71 52.34 -6.78
C MET A 475 11.49 51.61 -7.35
N LEU A 476 11.21 51.74 -8.65
CA LEU A 476 10.13 51.00 -9.31
C LEU A 476 10.41 49.49 -9.28
N MET A 477 11.63 49.07 -9.60
CA MET A 477 12.06 47.67 -9.51
C MET A 477 11.89 47.13 -8.08
N SER A 478 12.37 47.87 -7.08
CA SER A 478 12.22 47.51 -5.68
C SER A 478 10.75 47.40 -5.27
N LEU A 479 9.88 48.27 -5.77
CA LEU A 479 8.44 48.22 -5.48
C LEU A 479 7.78 46.97 -6.07
N ILE A 480 8.09 46.64 -7.33
CA ILE A 480 7.56 45.44 -7.99
C ILE A 480 8.01 44.18 -7.25
N LEU A 481 9.30 44.07 -6.93
CA LEU A 481 9.85 42.94 -6.18
C LEU A 481 9.25 42.85 -4.78
N PHE A 482 9.00 43.98 -4.11
CA PHE A 482 8.32 43.98 -2.81
C PHE A 482 6.90 43.44 -2.92
N VAL A 483 6.11 43.87 -3.90
CA VAL A 483 4.73 43.37 -4.08
C VAL A 483 4.73 41.86 -4.32
N ILE A 484 5.59 41.37 -5.21
CA ILE A 484 5.68 39.93 -5.51
C ILE A 484 6.18 39.15 -4.28
N GLY A 485 7.28 39.58 -3.67
CA GLY A 485 7.89 38.87 -2.55
C GLY A 485 7.01 38.85 -1.31
N ALA A 486 6.28 39.94 -1.06
CA ALA A 486 5.36 40.02 0.06
C ALA A 486 4.04 39.28 -0.22
N ALA A 487 3.59 39.19 -1.47
CA ALA A 487 2.49 38.30 -1.85
C ALA A 487 2.85 36.82 -1.68
N VAL A 488 4.04 36.38 -2.12
CA VAL A 488 4.52 35.00 -1.91
C VAL A 488 4.62 34.67 -0.41
N GLU A 489 5.17 35.58 0.39
CA GLU A 489 5.29 35.39 1.83
C GLU A 489 3.93 35.28 2.52
N GLY A 490 2.99 36.17 2.19
CA GLY A 490 1.66 36.21 2.81
C GLY A 490 0.70 35.12 2.32
N LEU A 491 0.72 34.80 1.03
CA LEU A 491 -0.20 33.82 0.45
C LEU A 491 0.33 32.40 0.49
N ILE A 492 1.61 32.16 0.26
CA ILE A 492 2.11 30.78 0.15
C ILE A 492 2.80 30.38 1.45
N CYS A 493 3.77 31.17 1.90
CA CYS A 493 4.62 30.76 3.02
C CYS A 493 3.89 30.73 4.36
N GLN A 494 2.97 31.67 4.62
CA GLN A 494 2.13 31.60 5.81
C GLN A 494 1.11 30.44 5.75
N MET A 495 0.61 30.07 4.58
CA MET A 495 -0.29 28.91 4.43
C MET A 495 0.42 27.58 4.72
N VAL A 496 1.70 27.50 4.37
CA VAL A 496 2.51 26.29 4.52
C VAL A 496 3.12 26.19 5.93
N GLU A 497 3.36 27.33 6.61
CA GLU A 497 3.80 27.38 8.01
C GLU A 497 2.65 27.08 9.01
N ASP A 498 1.38 27.20 8.59
CA ASP A 498 0.23 26.87 9.45
C ASP A 498 0.16 25.35 9.70
N PRO A 499 0.35 24.88 10.95
CA PRO A 499 0.31 23.45 11.27
C PRO A 499 -1.06 22.83 11.06
N ASP A 500 -2.13 23.64 11.08
CA ASP A 500 -3.50 23.19 10.94
C ASP A 500 -4.03 23.33 9.52
N PHE A 501 -3.28 23.91 8.56
CA PHE A 501 -3.74 24.15 7.18
C PHE A 501 -5.14 24.78 7.06
N LYS A 502 -5.56 25.58 8.06
CA LYS A 502 -6.94 26.11 8.15
C LYS A 502 -7.31 26.93 6.93
N ILE A 503 -6.34 27.63 6.36
CA ILE A 503 -6.52 28.47 5.18
C ILE A 503 -6.82 27.60 3.95
N ILE A 504 -6.06 26.52 3.75
CA ILE A 504 -6.28 25.60 2.64
C ILE A 504 -7.67 24.96 2.76
N ASP A 505 -8.06 24.57 3.96
CA ASP A 505 -9.38 23.98 4.23
C ASP A 505 -10.51 24.96 3.90
N THR A 506 -10.42 26.20 4.38
CA THR A 506 -11.45 27.22 4.14
C THR A 506 -11.58 27.55 2.64
N LEU A 507 -10.48 27.61 1.89
CA LEU A 507 -10.48 27.82 0.44
C LEU A 507 -11.13 26.65 -0.35
N THR A 508 -11.15 25.45 0.25
CA THR A 508 -11.66 24.23 -0.39
C THR A 508 -13.16 24.05 -0.14
N GLU A 509 -13.72 24.64 0.92
CA GLU A 509 -15.11 24.49 1.35
C GLU A 509 -16.11 25.38 0.60
N GLU A 510 -15.68 26.44 -0.10
CA GLU A 510 -16.58 27.35 -0.83
C GLU A 510 -17.06 26.72 -2.16
N LYS A 511 -18.11 25.88 -2.06
CA LYS A 511 -18.68 25.02 -3.11
C LYS A 511 -19.08 25.69 -4.45
N ASN A 512 -19.20 27.02 -4.53
CA ASN A 512 -19.79 27.71 -5.68
C ASN A 512 -18.80 28.32 -6.69
N ILE A 513 -17.50 28.05 -6.57
CA ILE A 513 -16.49 28.91 -7.21
C ILE A 513 -15.56 28.18 -8.18
N LEU A 514 -15.37 26.89 -7.99
CA LEU A 514 -14.42 26.10 -8.77
C LEU A 514 -15.10 25.19 -9.82
N GLY A 515 -16.34 25.54 -10.18
CA GLY A 515 -17.19 24.74 -11.05
C GLY A 515 -17.97 23.70 -10.27
N GLU A 516 -19.08 23.26 -10.86
CA GLU A 516 -20.07 22.33 -10.30
C GLU A 516 -19.52 20.90 -10.22
N HIS A 517 -18.45 20.70 -9.45
CA HIS A 517 -17.89 19.41 -9.12
C HIS A 517 -17.65 19.37 -7.61
N ASN A 518 -18.33 18.41 -6.97
CA ASN A 518 -18.34 18.17 -5.54
C ASN A 518 -16.94 18.37 -4.93
N GLY A 519 -16.85 19.30 -3.98
CA GLY A 519 -15.63 19.98 -3.54
C GLY A 519 -14.37 19.12 -3.50
N THR A 520 -13.41 19.45 -4.36
CA THR A 520 -11.97 19.19 -4.25
C THR A 520 -11.31 19.60 -5.56
N TRP A 521 -11.31 20.89 -5.88
CA TRP A 521 -10.72 21.35 -7.14
C TRP A 521 -9.23 21.01 -7.27
N LEU A 522 -8.45 21.10 -6.18
CA LEU A 522 -7.02 20.76 -6.24
C LEU A 522 -6.78 19.24 -6.22
N ALA A 523 -7.44 18.48 -5.32
CA ALA A 523 -7.27 17.03 -5.25
C ALA A 523 -7.87 16.32 -6.47
N GLY A 524 -8.96 16.84 -7.04
CA GLY A 524 -9.61 16.35 -8.26
C GLY A 524 -8.93 16.79 -9.57
N LYS A 525 -8.28 17.96 -9.61
CA LYS A 525 -7.62 18.46 -10.85
C LYS A 525 -6.11 18.24 -10.89
N ILE A 526 -5.41 18.33 -9.76
CA ILE A 526 -3.95 18.12 -9.70
C ILE A 526 -3.62 16.65 -9.45
N LEU A 527 -4.32 15.99 -8.51
CA LEU A 527 -4.08 14.58 -8.19
C LEU A 527 -5.13 13.64 -8.80
N SER A 528 -6.27 14.15 -9.26
CA SER A 528 -7.41 13.36 -9.75
C SER A 528 -7.80 12.17 -8.86
N ILE A 529 -7.60 12.30 -7.55
CA ILE A 529 -7.99 11.29 -6.57
C ILE A 529 -9.40 11.63 -6.09
N PRO A 530 -10.35 10.68 -6.14
CA PRO A 530 -11.68 10.91 -5.59
C PRO A 530 -11.61 11.05 -4.06
N THR A 531 -12.19 12.13 -3.54
CA THR A 531 -12.36 12.35 -2.09
C THR A 531 -13.84 12.47 -1.78
N SER A 532 -14.34 11.70 -0.83
CA SER A 532 -15.78 11.69 -0.48
C SER A 532 -16.17 12.89 0.38
N SER A 533 -15.24 13.42 1.18
CA SER A 533 -15.50 14.53 2.11
C SER A 533 -14.25 15.29 2.62
N ALA A 534 -13.04 14.74 2.40
CA ALA A 534 -11.80 15.25 2.98
C ALA A 534 -11.34 16.57 2.31
N THR A 535 -10.94 17.55 3.13
CA THR A 535 -10.28 18.76 2.66
C THR A 535 -8.79 18.50 2.38
N ILE A 536 -8.16 19.34 1.55
CA ILE A 536 -6.73 19.15 1.22
C ILE A 536 -5.85 19.28 2.47
N GLY A 537 -6.18 20.18 3.40
CA GLY A 537 -5.48 20.28 4.66
C GLY A 537 -5.66 19.04 5.52
N SER A 538 -6.83 18.39 5.55
CA SER A 538 -7.01 17.14 6.29
C SER A 538 -6.18 16.01 5.70
N VAL A 539 -6.12 15.90 4.37
CA VAL A 539 -5.27 14.93 3.66
C VAL A 539 -3.80 15.13 4.05
N PHE A 540 -3.27 16.35 3.98
CA PHE A 540 -1.88 16.61 4.33
C PHE A 540 -1.57 16.45 5.82
N ARG A 541 -2.52 16.72 6.73
CA ARG A 541 -2.38 16.39 8.16
C ARG A 541 -2.26 14.88 8.37
N ASP A 542 -3.10 14.11 7.72
CA ASP A 542 -3.10 12.65 7.82
C ASP A 542 -1.84 12.04 7.18
N CYS A 543 -1.35 12.61 6.08
CA CYS A 543 -0.08 12.22 5.47
C CYS A 543 1.14 12.62 6.29
N ARG A 544 1.09 13.75 7.01
CA ARG A 544 2.15 14.11 7.97
C ARG A 544 2.27 13.07 9.08
N ASP A 545 1.15 12.51 9.51
CA ASP A 545 1.09 11.45 10.54
C ASP A 545 1.33 10.05 9.94
N ASP A 546 1.77 9.97 8.68
CA ASP A 546 2.11 8.75 7.93
C ASP A 546 0.95 7.72 7.87
N LYS A 547 -0.29 8.22 7.84
CA LYS A 547 -1.47 7.38 7.59
C LYS A 547 -1.50 6.92 6.12
N THR A 548 -2.29 5.90 5.83
CA THR A 548 -2.49 5.45 4.44
C THR A 548 -3.23 6.50 3.63
N LEU A 549 -2.91 6.58 2.34
CA LEU A 549 -3.56 7.50 1.41
C LEU A 549 -5.08 7.25 1.39
N PHE A 550 -5.50 5.99 1.47
CA PHE A 550 -6.91 5.60 1.55
C PHE A 550 -7.66 6.24 2.74
N LYS A 551 -7.01 6.26 3.91
CA LYS A 551 -7.56 6.88 5.12
C LYS A 551 -7.54 8.41 5.03
N ALA A 552 -6.44 8.97 4.50
CA ALA A 552 -6.27 10.41 4.37
C ALA A 552 -7.31 11.05 3.41
N THR A 553 -7.72 10.33 2.35
CA THR A 553 -8.68 10.81 1.34
C THR A 553 -10.14 10.40 1.62
N ASP A 554 -10.39 9.71 2.73
CA ASP A 554 -11.70 9.19 3.14
C ASP A 554 -12.36 8.32 2.05
N MET A 555 -11.60 7.40 1.46
CA MET A 555 -12.08 6.54 0.37
C MET A 555 -12.96 5.38 0.82
N THR A 556 -13.25 5.27 2.12
CA THR A 556 -14.02 4.18 2.73
C THR A 556 -15.35 3.93 2.03
N ASP A 557 -16.07 4.99 1.68
CA ASP A 557 -17.42 4.93 1.10
C ASP A 557 -17.48 5.31 -0.39
N HIS A 558 -16.32 5.40 -1.07
CA HIS A 558 -16.30 5.85 -2.46
C HIS A 558 -16.89 4.79 -3.42
N PRO A 559 -17.83 5.15 -4.34
CA PRO A 559 -18.51 4.18 -5.20
C PRO A 559 -17.57 3.32 -6.06
N SER A 560 -16.44 3.88 -6.47
CA SER A 560 -15.42 3.21 -7.30
C SER A 560 -14.46 2.33 -6.50
N VAL A 561 -14.37 2.51 -5.18
CA VAL A 561 -13.39 1.87 -4.29
C VAL A 561 -14.08 1.43 -3.01
N ASN A 562 -15.12 0.61 -3.16
CA ASN A 562 -15.90 0.15 -2.01
C ASN A 562 -15.36 -1.19 -1.49
N PHE A 563 -14.56 -1.12 -0.42
CA PHE A 563 -14.02 -2.30 0.29
C PHE A 563 -15.12 -3.21 0.87
N THR A 564 -16.36 -2.72 1.00
CA THR A 564 -17.53 -3.53 1.40
C THR A 564 -17.83 -4.64 0.39
N LYS A 565 -17.49 -4.48 -0.89
CA LYS A 565 -17.61 -5.57 -1.88
C LYS A 565 -16.68 -6.75 -1.58
N LEU A 566 -15.57 -6.51 -0.87
CA LEU A 566 -14.67 -7.55 -0.36
C LEU A 566 -15.29 -8.30 0.83
N ILE A 567 -16.21 -7.65 1.57
CA ILE A 567 -16.96 -8.21 2.70
C ILE A 567 -18.17 -9.00 2.19
N ASP A 568 -18.91 -8.46 1.21
CA ASP A 568 -20.05 -9.14 0.56
C ASP A 568 -19.67 -10.49 -0.08
N PHE A 569 -18.40 -10.64 -0.45
CA PHE A 569 -17.84 -11.89 -0.95
C PHE A 569 -18.11 -13.08 -0.02
N LYS A 570 -18.01 -12.86 1.30
CA LYS A 570 -18.28 -13.89 2.32
C LYS A 570 -19.75 -14.33 2.29
N ASP A 571 -20.66 -13.37 2.22
CA ASP A 571 -22.11 -13.62 2.29
C ASP A 571 -22.63 -14.33 1.03
N LYS A 572 -22.00 -14.08 -0.13
CA LYS A 572 -22.33 -14.77 -1.39
C LYS A 572 -21.95 -16.25 -1.41
N LEU A 573 -20.99 -16.68 -0.59
CA LEU A 573 -20.44 -18.03 -0.67
C LEU A 573 -21.18 -19.08 0.17
N ASN A 574 -22.12 -18.70 1.05
CA ASN A 574 -22.86 -19.53 2.03
C ASN A 574 -22.46 -21.02 2.05
N ILE A 575 -21.23 -21.26 2.49
CA ILE A 575 -20.51 -22.54 2.38
C ILE A 575 -21.25 -23.64 3.13
N THR A 576 -21.90 -23.28 4.25
CA THR A 576 -22.70 -24.18 5.08
C THR A 576 -23.92 -24.72 4.34
N ALA A 577 -24.63 -23.89 3.57
CA ALA A 577 -25.80 -24.33 2.83
C ALA A 577 -25.43 -25.28 1.68
N LEU A 578 -24.33 -24.98 0.99
CA LEU A 578 -23.81 -25.81 -0.10
C LEU A 578 -23.27 -27.15 0.40
N LEU A 579 -22.52 -27.16 1.51
CA LEU A 579 -21.97 -28.40 2.05
C LEU A 579 -23.04 -29.29 2.71
N ASN A 580 -24.11 -28.72 3.27
CA ASN A 580 -25.22 -29.52 3.82
C ASN A 580 -26.00 -30.30 2.74
N ALA A 581 -25.81 -29.99 1.46
CA ALA A 581 -26.42 -30.73 0.35
C ALA A 581 -25.67 -32.04 0.02
N VAL A 582 -24.50 -32.30 0.60
CA VAL A 582 -23.71 -33.52 0.35
C VAL A 582 -24.41 -34.74 0.98
N ASN A 583 -25.07 -35.56 0.16
CA ASN A 583 -25.72 -36.78 0.60
C ASN A 583 -24.76 -37.98 0.53
N ILE A 584 -24.13 -38.33 1.66
CA ILE A 584 -23.31 -39.55 1.78
C ILE A 584 -24.21 -40.67 2.31
N ASP A 585 -24.44 -41.68 1.48
CA ASP A 585 -25.09 -42.94 1.84
C ASP A 585 -24.03 -44.06 1.83
N VAL A 586 -23.85 -44.72 2.97
CA VAL A 586 -22.88 -45.84 3.10
C VAL A 586 -23.43 -47.10 2.40
N GLY A 587 -24.72 -47.11 2.05
CA GLY A 587 -25.44 -48.24 1.48
C GLY A 587 -25.87 -49.22 2.58
N ASN A 588 -26.76 -50.16 2.23
CA ASN A 588 -27.23 -51.16 3.19
C ASN A 588 -26.06 -52.07 3.60
N VAL A 589 -25.69 -52.03 4.89
CA VAL A 589 -24.70 -52.93 5.49
C VAL A 589 -25.44 -54.06 6.17
N ASP A 590 -25.33 -55.28 5.63
CA ASP A 590 -26.02 -56.46 6.16
C ASP A 590 -25.03 -57.54 6.62
N LEU A 591 -24.47 -57.34 7.82
CA LEU A 591 -23.64 -58.33 8.53
C LEU A 591 -24.29 -59.69 8.80
N LEU A 592 -25.63 -59.80 8.74
CA LEU A 592 -26.39 -61.03 8.97
C LEU A 592 -27.11 -61.52 7.70
N GLY A 593 -26.71 -60.98 6.54
CA GLY A 593 -27.36 -61.23 5.26
C GLY A 593 -27.18 -62.65 4.73
N GLY A 594 -28.02 -63.00 3.76
CA GLY A 594 -28.08 -64.34 3.21
C GLY A 594 -28.54 -65.37 4.26
N ASP A 595 -27.79 -66.45 4.39
CA ASP A 595 -28.12 -67.55 5.32
C ASP A 595 -27.41 -67.42 6.68
N VAL A 596 -26.63 -66.35 6.94
CA VAL A 596 -25.82 -66.17 8.16
C VAL A 596 -26.66 -66.15 9.43
N ASP A 597 -27.73 -65.35 9.48
CA ASP A 597 -28.60 -65.29 10.66
C ASP A 597 -29.26 -66.62 10.99
N GLN A 598 -29.72 -67.33 9.96
CA GLN A 598 -30.36 -68.63 10.09
C GLN A 598 -29.35 -69.68 10.55
N TYR A 599 -28.15 -69.61 10.00
CA TYR A 599 -27.07 -70.52 10.33
C TYR A 599 -26.58 -70.39 11.78
N LEU A 600 -26.45 -69.15 12.28
CA LEU A 600 -26.14 -68.89 13.68
C LEU A 600 -27.18 -69.53 14.62
N LYS A 601 -28.47 -69.50 14.24
CA LYS A 601 -29.56 -70.14 14.99
C LYS A 601 -29.49 -71.67 14.93
N ASP A 602 -29.22 -72.23 13.76
CA ASP A 602 -29.13 -73.68 13.57
C ASP A 602 -27.97 -74.29 14.40
N MET A 603 -26.87 -73.54 14.56
CA MET A 603 -25.73 -73.94 15.39
C MET A 603 -26.02 -73.91 16.90
N ASP A 604 -26.97 -73.09 17.36
CA ASP A 604 -27.43 -73.12 18.76
C ASP A 604 -28.17 -74.43 19.10
N ALA A 605 -28.82 -75.04 18.10
CA ALA A 605 -29.55 -76.30 18.23
C ALA A 605 -28.66 -77.56 18.16
N LEU A 606 -27.37 -77.41 17.84
CA LEU A 606 -26.48 -78.55 17.59
C LEU A 606 -26.25 -79.44 18.83
N GLN A 607 -26.41 -78.89 20.02
CA GLN A 607 -26.29 -79.64 21.26
C GLN A 607 -27.37 -80.74 21.39
N ASP A 608 -28.54 -80.55 20.77
CA ASP A 608 -29.65 -81.49 20.81
C ASP A 608 -29.45 -82.69 19.87
N HIS A 609 -28.56 -82.57 18.86
CA HIS A 609 -28.25 -83.62 17.89
C HIS A 609 -27.17 -84.59 18.35
N ILE A 610 -26.51 -84.35 19.49
CA ILE A 610 -25.41 -85.20 19.98
C ILE A 610 -25.81 -85.91 21.29
N PRO A 611 -25.82 -87.26 21.33
CA PRO A 611 -26.17 -88.02 22.52
C PRO A 611 -25.01 -88.06 23.53
N PHE A 612 -24.65 -86.91 24.11
CA PHE A 612 -23.52 -86.76 25.05
C PHE A 612 -23.58 -87.73 26.24
N ALA A 613 -24.77 -87.97 26.79
CA ALA A 613 -24.96 -88.90 27.90
C ALA A 613 -24.57 -90.35 27.53
N GLN A 614 -24.83 -90.78 26.29
CA GLN A 614 -24.45 -92.12 25.82
C GLN A 614 -22.94 -92.18 25.57
N LEU A 615 -22.36 -91.15 24.94
CA LEU A 615 -20.92 -91.06 24.67
C LEU A 615 -20.08 -91.05 25.96
N GLN A 616 -20.52 -90.32 26.99
CA GLN A 616 -19.80 -90.21 28.26
C GLN A 616 -19.89 -91.48 29.12
N ASN A 617 -20.99 -92.23 29.02
CA ASN A 617 -21.21 -93.47 29.77
C ASN A 617 -20.81 -94.73 28.99
N LEU A 618 -20.23 -94.58 27.80
CA LEU A 618 -19.96 -95.67 26.86
C LEU A 618 -19.14 -96.82 27.46
N SER A 619 -18.13 -96.53 28.28
CA SER A 619 -17.31 -97.54 28.96
C SER A 619 -18.13 -98.36 29.98
N SER A 620 -19.03 -97.70 30.71
CA SER A 620 -19.91 -98.32 31.70
C SER A 620 -21.04 -99.14 31.06
N GLU A 621 -21.60 -98.68 29.94
CA GLU A 621 -22.62 -99.40 29.18
C GLU A 621 -22.05 -100.64 28.49
N LEU A 622 -20.84 -100.54 27.94
CA LEU A 622 -20.17 -101.65 27.28
C LEU A 622 -19.76 -102.73 28.30
N ASN A 623 -19.26 -102.31 29.46
CA ASN A 623 -18.79 -103.16 30.57
C ASN A 623 -17.88 -104.32 30.09
N ALA A 624 -17.03 -104.04 29.11
CA ALA A 624 -16.30 -105.06 28.34
C ALA A 624 -15.43 -105.94 29.23
N ARG A 625 -14.67 -105.34 30.16
CA ARG A 625 -13.80 -106.08 31.08
C ARG A 625 -14.56 -107.02 32.00
N ALA A 626 -15.67 -106.57 32.60
CA ALA A 626 -16.43 -107.41 33.53
C ALA A 626 -17.04 -108.62 32.80
N LYS A 627 -17.63 -108.39 31.61
CA LYS A 627 -18.20 -109.45 30.77
C LYS A 627 -17.14 -110.45 30.31
N MET A 628 -15.97 -109.98 29.88
CA MET A 628 -14.87 -110.85 29.46
C MET A 628 -14.23 -111.60 30.63
N ALA A 629 -14.15 -110.99 31.82
CA ALA A 629 -13.66 -111.64 33.03
C ALA A 629 -14.60 -112.77 33.51
N GLU A 630 -15.91 -112.55 33.43
CA GLU A 630 -16.93 -113.55 33.73
C GLU A 630 -16.83 -114.75 32.79
N LEU A 631 -16.71 -114.50 31.47
CA LEU A 631 -16.48 -115.58 30.50
C LEU A 631 -15.16 -116.32 30.78
N ASN A 632 -14.07 -115.59 31.04
CA ASN A 632 -12.75 -116.17 31.33
C ASN A 632 -12.78 -117.13 32.54
N ALA A 633 -13.60 -116.83 33.57
CA ALA A 633 -13.75 -117.68 34.75
C ALA A 633 -14.42 -119.03 34.45
N THR A 634 -15.24 -119.10 33.39
CA THR A 634 -15.97 -120.32 32.97
C THR A 634 -15.19 -121.23 32.02
N LEU A 635 -14.07 -120.76 31.46
CA LEU A 635 -13.22 -121.53 30.54
C LEU A 635 -12.26 -122.51 31.25
N ALA A 636 -11.96 -123.65 30.62
CA ALA A 636 -10.97 -124.62 31.09
C ALA A 636 -9.51 -124.10 30.98
N ALA A 637 -8.61 -124.58 31.83
CA ALA A 637 -7.23 -124.07 31.97
C ALA A 637 -6.44 -123.82 30.67
N PRO A 638 -6.39 -124.74 29.68
CA PRO A 638 -5.66 -124.51 28.43
C PRO A 638 -6.35 -123.49 27.49
N GLN A 639 -7.68 -123.39 27.52
CA GLN A 639 -8.43 -122.40 26.74
C GLN A 639 -8.30 -120.98 27.34
N ARG A 640 -8.22 -120.90 28.67
CA ARG A 640 -8.11 -119.65 29.44
C ARG A 640 -6.84 -118.85 29.10
N GLN A 641 -5.70 -119.52 28.92
CA GLN A 641 -4.43 -118.85 28.60
C GLN A 641 -4.42 -118.23 27.19
N THR A 642 -4.89 -118.97 26.17
CA THR A 642 -5.00 -118.47 24.79
C THR A 642 -6.02 -117.34 24.68
N PHE A 643 -7.19 -117.50 25.30
CA PHE A 643 -8.23 -116.47 25.33
C PHE A 643 -7.75 -115.19 26.01
N SER A 644 -7.08 -115.29 27.17
CA SER A 644 -6.57 -114.11 27.88
C SER A 644 -5.49 -113.37 27.09
N ALA A 645 -4.68 -114.05 26.29
CA ALA A 645 -3.67 -113.40 25.45
C ALA A 645 -4.30 -112.65 24.26
N GLU A 646 -5.34 -113.23 23.65
CA GLU A 646 -6.03 -112.68 22.48
C GLU A 646 -7.00 -111.53 22.85
N VAL A 647 -7.65 -111.62 24.00
CA VAL A 647 -8.64 -110.63 24.48
C VAL A 647 -8.01 -109.39 25.12
N ASN A 648 -6.86 -109.54 25.78
CA ASN A 648 -6.28 -108.44 26.56
C ASN A 648 -5.81 -107.27 25.68
N GLY A 649 -5.32 -107.55 24.47
CA GLY A 649 -4.99 -106.51 23.48
C GLY A 649 -6.22 -105.72 23.01
N ASN A 650 -7.30 -106.42 22.65
CA ASN A 650 -8.55 -105.80 22.23
C ASN A 650 -9.22 -105.00 23.36
N LEU A 651 -9.19 -105.52 24.60
CA LEU A 651 -9.71 -104.78 25.76
C LEU A 651 -8.93 -103.50 26.03
N GLN A 652 -7.59 -103.53 25.90
CA GLN A 652 -6.76 -102.34 26.07
C GLN A 652 -7.07 -101.28 25.00
N GLU A 653 -7.29 -101.68 23.75
CA GLU A 653 -7.66 -100.75 22.68
C GLU A 653 -9.10 -100.22 22.87
N ILE A 654 -10.04 -101.06 23.32
CA ILE A 654 -11.41 -100.65 23.68
C ILE A 654 -11.39 -99.62 24.82
N ASP A 655 -10.61 -99.85 25.88
CA ASP A 655 -10.49 -98.91 27.01
C ASP A 655 -9.91 -97.57 26.54
N LYS A 656 -8.88 -97.61 25.70
CA LYS A 656 -8.26 -96.41 25.12
C LYS A 656 -9.24 -95.63 24.22
N LEU A 657 -9.96 -96.32 23.34
CA LEU A 657 -10.95 -95.71 22.45
C LEU A 657 -12.13 -95.13 23.22
N THR A 658 -12.66 -95.85 24.23
CA THR A 658 -13.77 -95.34 25.06
C THR A 658 -13.36 -94.14 25.91
N GLU A 659 -12.13 -94.10 26.43
CA GLU A 659 -11.63 -92.92 27.16
C GLU A 659 -11.39 -91.74 26.21
N ASN A 660 -10.85 -91.98 25.01
CA ASN A 660 -10.70 -90.94 23.98
C ASN A 660 -12.06 -90.36 23.57
N ILE A 661 -13.05 -91.21 23.31
CA ILE A 661 -14.42 -90.79 22.96
C ILE A 661 -15.03 -89.97 24.09
N LYS A 662 -14.89 -90.41 25.34
CA LYS A 662 -15.38 -89.68 26.50
C LYS A 662 -14.74 -88.30 26.63
N GLN A 663 -13.40 -88.22 26.51
CA GLN A 663 -12.68 -86.96 26.57
C GLN A 663 -13.07 -86.02 25.43
N ASN A 664 -13.16 -86.54 24.20
CA ASN A 664 -13.60 -85.78 23.03
C ASN A 664 -15.06 -85.32 23.17
N ALA A 665 -15.94 -86.13 23.76
CA ALA A 665 -17.32 -85.77 24.03
C ALA A 665 -17.42 -84.64 25.07
N THR A 666 -16.64 -84.67 26.15
CA THR A 666 -16.57 -83.56 27.12
C THR A 666 -16.01 -82.29 26.49
N ASN A 667 -14.89 -82.38 25.76
CA ASN A 667 -14.28 -81.24 25.08
C ASN A 667 -15.23 -80.61 24.05
N LEU A 668 -15.98 -81.45 23.33
CA LEU A 668 -16.96 -80.99 22.35
C LEU A 668 -18.15 -80.33 23.05
N GLN A 669 -18.64 -80.89 24.16
CA GLN A 669 -19.71 -80.30 24.95
C GLN A 669 -19.34 -78.91 25.49
N ASP A 670 -18.12 -78.73 25.99
CA ASP A 670 -17.62 -77.43 26.43
C ASP A 670 -17.50 -76.45 25.25
N SER A 671 -16.97 -76.91 24.11
CA SER A 671 -16.85 -76.10 22.89
C SER A 671 -18.22 -75.67 22.34
N LEU A 672 -19.25 -76.49 22.46
CA LEU A 672 -20.63 -76.11 22.08
C LEU A 672 -21.23 -75.05 23.01
N GLY A 673 -20.86 -75.08 24.30
CA GLY A 673 -21.18 -73.99 25.22
C GLY A 673 -20.54 -72.66 24.81
N ASP A 674 -19.29 -72.69 24.33
CA ASP A 674 -18.63 -71.52 23.74
C ASP A 674 -19.34 -71.09 22.44
N ILE A 675 -19.65 -72.02 21.52
CA ILE A 675 -20.39 -71.73 20.27
C ILE A 675 -21.71 -71.02 20.56
N LYS A 676 -22.51 -71.52 21.51
CA LYS A 676 -23.77 -70.87 21.94
C LYS A 676 -23.56 -69.43 22.42
N THR A 677 -22.51 -69.22 23.20
CA THR A 677 -22.14 -67.88 23.69
C THR A 677 -21.73 -66.97 22.53
N GLN A 678 -20.88 -67.47 21.62
CA GLN A 678 -20.44 -66.73 20.44
C GLN A 678 -21.59 -66.43 19.46
N THR A 679 -22.56 -67.34 19.30
CA THR A 679 -23.77 -67.13 18.49
C THR A 679 -24.55 -65.92 18.99
N ASN A 680 -24.86 -65.88 20.30
CA ASN A 680 -25.63 -64.78 20.89
C ASN A 680 -24.89 -63.45 20.76
N ASN A 681 -23.59 -63.44 21.09
CA ASN A 681 -22.76 -62.25 20.99
C ASN A 681 -22.65 -61.76 19.54
N SER A 682 -22.36 -62.65 18.59
CA SER A 682 -22.20 -62.29 17.16
C SER A 682 -23.46 -61.62 16.62
N ARG A 683 -24.62 -62.17 16.97
CA ARG A 683 -25.92 -61.67 16.52
C ARG A 683 -26.28 -60.33 17.16
N GLU A 684 -26.04 -60.18 18.46
CA GLU A 684 -26.24 -58.93 19.18
C GLU A 684 -25.36 -57.80 18.63
N TYR A 685 -24.05 -58.03 18.51
CA TYR A 685 -23.12 -57.03 17.97
C TYR A 685 -23.39 -56.72 16.50
N ALA A 686 -23.77 -57.70 15.68
CA ALA A 686 -24.09 -57.46 14.28
C ALA A 686 -25.35 -56.59 14.11
N LEU A 687 -26.45 -56.88 14.81
CA LEU A 687 -27.66 -56.05 14.77
C LEU A 687 -27.41 -54.64 15.34
N ALA A 688 -26.63 -54.55 16.42
CA ALA A 688 -26.23 -53.28 16.99
C ALA A 688 -25.39 -52.46 15.98
N ALA A 689 -24.42 -53.09 15.31
CA ALA A 689 -23.62 -52.43 14.29
C ALA A 689 -24.49 -51.95 13.10
N GLN A 690 -25.33 -52.82 12.54
CA GLN A 690 -26.23 -52.49 11.42
C GLN A 690 -27.12 -51.28 11.73
N SER A 691 -27.70 -51.23 12.93
CA SER A 691 -28.58 -50.11 13.34
C SER A 691 -27.83 -48.81 13.61
N MET A 692 -26.57 -48.87 14.07
CA MET A 692 -25.78 -47.68 14.40
C MET A 692 -25.00 -47.08 13.22
N ILE A 693 -24.65 -47.86 12.20
CA ILE A 693 -23.78 -47.40 11.10
C ILE A 693 -24.35 -46.18 10.40
N GLN A 694 -25.61 -46.24 9.94
CA GLN A 694 -26.20 -45.13 9.19
C GLN A 694 -26.41 -43.89 10.07
N THR A 695 -26.92 -44.07 11.30
CA THR A 695 -27.11 -42.96 12.25
C THR A 695 -25.79 -42.29 12.61
N THR A 696 -24.74 -43.07 12.91
CA THR A 696 -23.40 -42.54 13.21
C THR A 696 -22.81 -41.82 12.01
N CYS A 697 -22.98 -42.38 10.80
CA CYS A 697 -22.53 -41.73 9.58
C CYS A 697 -23.21 -40.38 9.38
N ASP A 698 -24.53 -40.29 9.54
CA ASP A 698 -25.27 -39.04 9.35
C ASP A 698 -24.88 -37.96 10.37
N GLU A 699 -24.75 -38.33 11.65
CA GLU A 699 -24.34 -37.41 12.72
C GLU A 699 -22.91 -36.89 12.53
N GLU A 700 -21.95 -37.80 12.28
CA GLU A 700 -20.54 -37.43 12.13
C GLU A 700 -20.26 -36.72 10.81
N LYS A 701 -21.01 -37.05 9.74
CA LYS A 701 -21.02 -36.29 8.49
C LYS A 701 -21.38 -34.84 8.74
N ALA A 702 -22.49 -34.58 9.43
CA ALA A 702 -22.93 -33.22 9.71
C ALA A 702 -21.88 -32.44 10.53
N LYS A 703 -21.24 -33.10 11.49
CA LYS A 703 -20.17 -32.51 12.30
C LYS A 703 -18.89 -32.22 11.50
N ALA A 704 -18.46 -33.15 10.65
CA ALA A 704 -17.27 -33.01 9.83
C ALA A 704 -17.46 -31.93 8.75
N ILE A 705 -18.62 -31.92 8.09
CA ILE A 705 -19.04 -30.85 7.17
C ILE A 705 -19.05 -29.48 7.87
N LYS A 706 -19.62 -29.40 9.07
CA LYS A 706 -19.61 -28.15 9.84
C LYS A 706 -18.19 -27.69 10.16
N THR A 707 -17.32 -28.61 10.57
CA THR A 707 -15.91 -28.31 10.88
C THR A 707 -15.18 -27.77 9.65
N LEU A 708 -15.43 -28.36 8.47
CA LEU A 708 -14.91 -27.86 7.21
C LEU A 708 -15.49 -26.47 6.89
N ALA A 709 -16.80 -26.27 7.00
CA ALA A 709 -17.43 -24.98 6.76
C ALA A 709 -16.83 -23.87 7.64
N ASP A 710 -16.64 -24.15 8.93
CA ASP A 710 -16.01 -23.23 9.89
C ASP A 710 -14.55 -22.91 9.49
N ARG A 711 -13.80 -23.91 9.03
CA ARG A 711 -12.42 -23.76 8.51
C ARG A 711 -12.37 -22.90 7.25
N LEU A 712 -13.28 -23.10 6.29
CA LEU A 712 -13.36 -22.29 5.07
C LEU A 712 -13.81 -20.85 5.34
N ASN A 713 -14.75 -20.66 6.27
CA ASN A 713 -15.18 -19.34 6.75
C ASN A 713 -14.02 -18.60 7.43
N MET A 714 -13.25 -19.28 8.28
CA MET A 714 -12.10 -18.69 8.97
C MET A 714 -11.04 -18.17 7.99
N MET A 715 -10.73 -18.92 6.93
CA MET A 715 -9.80 -18.47 5.88
C MET A 715 -10.30 -17.17 5.23
N THR A 716 -11.57 -17.14 4.86
CA THR A 716 -12.20 -15.98 4.21
C THR A 716 -12.22 -14.77 5.14
N GLU A 717 -12.57 -14.96 6.42
CA GLU A 717 -12.54 -13.90 7.44
C GLU A 717 -11.13 -13.38 7.67
N THR A 718 -10.14 -14.26 7.75
CA THR A 718 -8.73 -13.89 7.96
C THR A 718 -8.24 -13.01 6.81
N PHE A 719 -8.51 -13.42 5.57
CA PHE A 719 -8.18 -12.63 4.38
C PHE A 719 -8.88 -11.26 4.38
N ILE A 720 -10.19 -11.20 4.65
CA ILE A 720 -10.95 -9.94 4.65
C ILE A 720 -10.43 -8.98 5.73
N ASN A 721 -10.23 -9.48 6.95
CA ASN A 721 -9.75 -8.67 8.06
C ASN A 721 -8.33 -8.15 7.79
N GLU A 722 -7.46 -8.99 7.26
CA GLU A 722 -6.10 -8.60 6.90
C GLU A 722 -6.08 -7.59 5.76
N SER A 723 -6.91 -7.77 4.73
CA SER A 723 -7.04 -6.84 3.61
C SER A 723 -7.50 -5.46 4.08
N LYS A 724 -8.52 -5.43 4.95
CA LYS A 724 -9.06 -4.20 5.54
C LYS A 724 -8.01 -3.48 6.38
N ARG A 725 -7.32 -4.22 7.25
CA ARG A 725 -6.24 -3.70 8.10
C ARG A 725 -5.09 -3.17 7.24
N GLY A 726 -4.71 -3.94 6.21
CA GLY A 726 -3.68 -3.60 5.23
C GLY A 726 -3.93 -2.24 4.57
N VAL A 727 -5.09 -2.03 3.97
CA VAL A 727 -5.41 -0.74 3.30
C VAL A 727 -5.58 0.42 4.29
N MET A 728 -6.09 0.17 5.49
CA MET A 728 -6.33 1.22 6.47
C MET A 728 -5.07 1.66 7.22
N GLU A 729 -4.07 0.80 7.34
CA GLU A 729 -2.95 1.01 8.27
C GLU A 729 -1.56 0.75 7.67
N ASP A 730 -1.40 -0.22 6.76
CA ASP A 730 -0.08 -0.70 6.32
C ASP A 730 0.31 -0.26 4.90
N TYR A 731 -0.62 -0.26 3.95
CA TYR A 731 -0.34 -0.09 2.51
C TYR A 731 -0.65 1.34 2.03
N GLY A 732 0.25 1.88 1.18
CA GLY A 732 0.08 3.20 0.56
C GLY A 732 0.20 4.35 1.56
N LYS A 733 1.09 4.23 2.55
CA LYS A 733 1.36 5.30 3.52
C LYS A 733 1.82 6.58 2.85
N CYS A 734 1.17 7.70 3.15
CA CYS A 734 1.36 8.94 2.40
C CYS A 734 2.37 9.95 3.02
N GLY A 735 3.20 9.53 3.99
CA GLY A 735 4.35 10.31 4.47
C GLY A 735 5.29 10.83 3.36
N PRO A 736 5.62 10.03 2.32
CA PRO A 736 6.39 10.50 1.18
C PRO A 736 5.71 11.65 0.42
N LEU A 737 4.40 11.60 0.25
CA LEU A 737 3.63 12.68 -0.39
C LEU A 737 3.71 13.99 0.40
N TYR A 738 3.64 13.92 1.73
CA TYR A 738 3.83 15.09 2.59
C TYR A 738 5.26 15.63 2.51
N THR A 739 6.26 14.75 2.44
CA THR A 739 7.67 15.13 2.27
C THR A 739 7.90 15.87 0.94
N ILE A 740 7.32 15.38 -0.15
CA ILE A 740 7.33 16.04 -1.47
C ILE A 740 6.73 17.44 -1.36
N PHE A 741 5.56 17.57 -0.73
CA PHE A 741 4.90 18.85 -0.53
C PHE A 741 5.78 19.83 0.27
N GLN A 742 6.41 19.37 1.35
CA GLN A 742 7.32 20.19 2.14
C GLN A 742 8.53 20.66 1.34
N VAL A 743 9.18 19.78 0.57
CA VAL A 743 10.34 20.15 -0.25
C VAL A 743 9.96 21.21 -1.29
N ILE A 744 8.83 21.07 -1.98
CA ILE A 744 8.37 22.08 -2.94
C ILE A 744 8.04 23.39 -2.23
N MET A 745 7.19 23.35 -1.20
CA MET A 745 6.60 24.57 -0.66
C MET A 745 7.51 25.27 0.35
N GLN A 746 8.08 24.54 1.31
CA GLN A 746 8.91 25.14 2.37
C GLN A 746 10.31 25.46 1.86
N ASN A 747 10.94 24.55 1.11
CA ASN A 747 12.30 24.74 0.64
C ASN A 747 12.34 25.53 -0.67
N ALA A 748 11.71 25.01 -1.73
CA ALA A 748 11.85 25.60 -3.05
C ALA A 748 11.10 26.95 -3.17
N VAL A 749 9.84 27.05 -2.75
CA VAL A 749 9.09 28.31 -2.86
C VAL A 749 9.48 29.29 -1.74
N CYS A 750 9.42 28.89 -0.49
CA CYS A 750 9.63 29.81 0.63
C CYS A 750 11.11 30.03 0.95
N GLY A 751 11.88 28.95 1.08
CA GLY A 751 13.31 28.99 1.35
C GLY A 751 14.10 29.66 0.23
N ASN A 752 13.82 29.32 -1.02
CA ASN A 752 14.63 29.75 -2.16
C ASN A 752 14.03 30.99 -2.85
N LEU A 753 12.86 30.85 -3.48
CA LEU A 753 12.26 31.91 -4.29
C LEU A 753 11.88 33.16 -3.47
N ALA A 754 11.14 32.98 -2.38
CA ALA A 754 10.66 34.10 -1.57
C ALA A 754 11.83 34.87 -0.92
N ASN A 755 12.87 34.17 -0.45
CA ASN A 755 14.05 34.81 0.14
C ASN A 755 14.82 35.66 -0.85
N ILE A 756 15.02 35.19 -2.08
CA ILE A 756 15.72 35.97 -3.12
C ILE A 756 14.95 37.24 -3.44
N ILE A 757 13.65 37.11 -3.76
CA ILE A 757 12.83 38.27 -4.12
C ILE A 757 12.79 39.27 -2.95
N ASN A 758 12.63 38.76 -1.73
CA ASN A 758 12.57 39.59 -0.54
C ASN A 758 13.92 40.24 -0.19
N GLY A 759 15.03 39.55 -0.43
CA GLY A 759 16.38 40.09 -0.25
C GLY A 759 16.72 41.16 -1.30
N LEU A 760 16.33 40.96 -2.56
CA LEU A 760 16.61 41.90 -3.64
C LEU A 760 15.89 43.24 -3.43
N TRP A 761 14.58 43.21 -3.11
CA TRP A 761 13.87 44.47 -2.86
C TRP A 761 14.40 45.17 -1.60
N LEU A 762 14.71 44.43 -0.53
CA LEU A 762 15.21 45.04 0.70
C LEU A 762 16.56 45.71 0.45
N GLY A 763 17.49 45.04 -0.24
CA GLY A 763 18.82 45.59 -0.53
C GLY A 763 18.75 46.81 -1.44
N LEU A 764 17.95 46.71 -2.52
CA LEU A 764 17.73 47.82 -3.44
C LEU A 764 17.06 49.01 -2.73
N GLY A 765 15.92 48.79 -2.08
CA GLY A 765 15.19 49.82 -1.34
C GLY A 765 16.03 50.47 -0.23
N TRP A 766 16.80 49.67 0.51
CA TRP A 766 17.72 50.16 1.55
C TRP A 766 18.77 51.10 0.98
N SER A 767 19.44 50.69 -0.11
CA SER A 767 20.44 51.53 -0.76
C SER A 767 19.84 52.87 -1.25
N GLN A 768 18.62 52.84 -1.80
CA GLN A 768 17.92 54.03 -2.30
C GLN A 768 17.50 54.98 -1.17
N LEU A 769 17.01 54.45 -0.05
CA LEU A 769 16.61 55.26 1.12
C LEU A 769 17.79 56.08 1.66
N PHE A 770 18.94 55.44 1.86
CA PHE A 770 20.13 56.11 2.39
C PHE A 770 20.81 57.00 1.34
N LEU A 771 20.70 56.68 0.05
CA LEU A 771 21.14 57.57 -1.03
C LEU A 771 20.31 58.87 -1.08
N LEU A 772 18.99 58.80 -0.84
CA LEU A 772 18.14 59.99 -0.77
C LEU A 772 18.54 60.90 0.40
N ALA A 773 18.77 60.30 1.57
CA ALA A 773 19.24 61.01 2.76
C ALA A 773 20.60 61.67 2.49
N THR A 774 21.52 60.92 1.85
CA THR A 774 22.84 61.39 1.45
C THR A 774 22.73 62.59 0.50
N ALA A 775 21.90 62.48 -0.55
CA ALA A 775 21.65 63.56 -1.50
C ALA A 775 21.08 64.81 -0.80
N SER A 776 20.18 64.64 0.16
CA SER A 776 19.58 65.74 0.91
C SER A 776 20.62 66.53 1.73
N VAL A 777 21.50 65.82 2.45
CA VAL A 777 22.61 66.43 3.21
C VAL A 777 23.62 67.08 2.25
N ALA A 778 23.93 66.42 1.13
CA ALA A 778 24.85 66.90 0.11
C ALA A 778 24.36 68.18 -0.59
N VAL A 779 23.07 68.30 -0.91
CA VAL A 779 22.46 69.55 -1.39
C VAL A 779 22.58 70.65 -0.33
N GLY A 780 22.38 70.30 0.95
CA GLY A 780 22.60 71.20 2.07
C GLY A 780 24.03 71.73 2.13
N MET A 781 25.03 70.90 1.86
CA MET A 781 26.44 71.29 1.75
C MET A 781 26.70 72.16 0.51
N TYR A 782 26.16 71.78 -0.65
CA TYR A 782 26.28 72.54 -1.90
C TYR A 782 25.73 73.98 -1.80
N ARG A 783 24.63 74.17 -1.05
CA ARG A 783 24.01 75.48 -0.79
C ARG A 783 24.79 76.35 0.19
N MET A 784 25.72 75.79 0.95
CA MET A 784 26.56 76.52 1.91
C MET A 784 27.85 77.09 1.30
N LEU A 785 28.24 76.63 0.10
CA LEU A 785 29.47 77.07 -0.55
C LEU A 785 29.26 78.37 -1.35
N PRO A 786 30.23 79.29 -1.35
CA PRO A 786 30.14 80.55 -2.11
C PRO A 786 30.03 80.29 -3.62
N ALA A 787 29.34 81.17 -4.34
CA ALA A 787 29.18 81.06 -5.80
C ALA A 787 30.54 81.23 -6.51
N PRO A 788 30.78 80.60 -7.68
CA PRO A 788 31.96 80.88 -8.47
C PRO A 788 31.95 82.34 -8.94
N PHE A 789 33.03 83.08 -8.66
CA PHE A 789 33.33 84.37 -9.28
C PHE A 789 33.22 84.24 -10.80
N TYR A 790 32.25 84.91 -11.43
CA TYR A 790 32.34 85.30 -12.82
C TYR A 790 33.06 86.66 -12.85
N GLY A 791 34.20 86.73 -13.52
CA GLY A 791 35.04 87.92 -13.57
C GLY A 791 34.32 89.11 -14.19
N ILE A 792 34.39 90.26 -13.54
CA ILE A 792 34.13 91.57 -14.17
C ILE A 792 35.50 92.10 -14.60
N GLU A 793 35.83 92.00 -15.89
CA GLU A 793 36.94 92.75 -16.47
C GLU A 793 36.50 94.18 -16.80
N GLY A 794 37.33 95.15 -16.37
CA GLY A 794 37.46 96.43 -17.05
C GLY A 794 36.67 97.61 -16.49
N ARG A 795 37.15 98.22 -15.40
CA ARG A 795 36.95 99.66 -15.16
C ARG A 795 38.26 100.39 -15.53
N PRO A 796 38.31 101.25 -16.57
CA PRO A 796 39.49 102.06 -16.84
C PRO A 796 39.50 103.31 -15.94
N THR A 797 40.60 103.53 -15.23
CA THR A 797 40.95 104.79 -14.58
C THR A 797 41.66 105.74 -15.55
N ALA A 798 41.55 107.04 -15.25
CA ALA A 798 41.62 108.17 -16.18
C ALA A 798 43.02 108.76 -16.47
N GLY A 799 43.10 109.48 -17.60
CA GLY A 799 43.95 110.65 -17.86
C GLY A 799 43.97 111.05 -19.34
N PRO A 800 44.22 112.32 -19.75
CA PRO A 800 43.94 113.63 -19.16
C PRO A 800 42.88 114.44 -19.95
N LYS A 801 42.52 115.63 -19.44
CA LYS A 801 41.34 116.50 -19.74
C LYS A 801 41.73 117.69 -20.68
N PRO A 802 40.82 118.64 -21.02
CA PRO A 802 39.80 118.68 -22.09
C PRO A 802 40.03 119.80 -23.14
N THR A 803 39.20 119.85 -24.20
CA THR A 803 38.88 121.11 -24.89
C THR A 803 37.36 121.32 -24.96
N ALA A 804 36.94 122.55 -24.64
CA ALA A 804 35.58 123.01 -24.39
C ALA A 804 34.72 123.09 -25.67
N GLY A 805 33.47 122.61 -25.64
CA GLY A 805 32.24 123.41 -25.47
C GLY A 805 31.28 123.13 -26.66
N PRO A 806 29.95 123.41 -26.62
CA PRO A 806 29.18 124.16 -25.62
C PRO A 806 28.04 123.36 -24.94
N LYS A 807 27.47 124.02 -23.94
CA LYS A 807 26.48 123.59 -22.93
C LYS A 807 25.08 124.23 -23.27
N PRO A 808 24.04 124.08 -22.44
CA PRO A 808 22.93 123.12 -22.53
C PRO A 808 21.58 123.80 -22.85
N THR A 809 20.53 123.01 -23.09
CA THR A 809 19.16 123.48 -22.81
C THR A 809 18.41 122.45 -21.96
N ALA A 810 17.88 122.95 -20.86
CA ALA A 810 17.16 122.23 -19.82
C ALA A 810 15.65 122.13 -20.15
N PRO A 811 14.88 121.34 -19.38
CA PRO A 811 13.73 120.57 -19.86
C PRO A 811 12.39 121.31 -19.74
N PRO A 812 11.30 120.70 -20.25
CA PRO A 812 10.04 120.79 -19.53
C PRO A 812 9.34 119.45 -19.24
N LYS A 813 8.64 119.55 -18.11
CA LYS A 813 7.69 118.72 -17.34
C LYS A 813 6.70 117.78 -18.06
N PRO A 814 6.07 116.86 -17.29
CA PRO A 814 5.14 115.85 -17.77
C PRO A 814 3.71 116.39 -17.91
N THR A 815 2.91 115.79 -18.80
CA THR A 815 1.47 116.04 -18.88
C THR A 815 0.69 114.77 -19.26
N ALA A 816 -0.59 114.84 -18.88
CA ALA A 816 -1.50 113.75 -18.59
C ALA A 816 -2.19 113.10 -19.81
N ARG A 817 -2.75 111.92 -19.52
CA ARG A 817 -3.71 111.13 -20.29
C ARG A 817 -4.96 111.92 -20.72
N PRO A 818 -5.54 111.57 -21.89
CA PRO A 818 -7.00 111.50 -22.02
C PRO A 818 -7.51 110.12 -22.49
N LYS A 819 -8.80 109.87 -22.27
CA LYS A 819 -9.62 108.66 -22.53
C LYS A 819 -10.66 109.00 -23.64
N PRO A 820 -11.64 108.13 -23.92
CA PRO A 820 -11.77 107.17 -25.04
C PRO A 820 -12.64 107.67 -26.22
N THR A 821 -12.68 106.92 -27.34
CA THR A 821 -13.72 107.07 -28.37
C THR A 821 -14.24 105.72 -28.88
N ALA A 822 -15.53 105.70 -29.21
CA ALA A 822 -16.44 104.56 -29.37
C ALA A 822 -16.53 104.01 -30.83
N PRO A 823 -17.35 102.98 -31.12
CA PRO A 823 -17.21 102.03 -32.24
C PRO A 823 -17.95 102.43 -33.53
N PRO A 824 -17.72 101.69 -34.64
CA PRO A 824 -18.87 101.32 -35.50
C PRO A 824 -18.86 99.89 -36.08
N LYS A 825 -20.08 99.39 -36.34
CA LYS A 825 -20.57 98.25 -37.18
C LYS A 825 -21.35 98.89 -38.38
N PRO A 826 -22.00 98.21 -39.37
CA PRO A 826 -21.91 96.84 -39.92
C PRO A 826 -21.98 96.76 -41.50
N THR A 827 -22.02 95.52 -42.02
CA THR A 827 -22.69 94.99 -43.26
C THR A 827 -22.09 95.12 -44.69
N ALA A 828 -21.88 93.98 -45.36
CA ALA A 828 -22.60 93.53 -46.58
C ALA A 828 -22.34 92.03 -46.89
N ARG A 829 -23.33 91.34 -47.50
CA ARG A 829 -23.45 89.89 -47.78
C ARG A 829 -23.58 89.66 -49.32
N PRO A 830 -23.40 88.44 -49.90
CA PRO A 830 -24.52 87.48 -50.03
C PRO A 830 -24.14 85.96 -49.93
N LYS A 831 -25.17 85.12 -50.00
CA LYS A 831 -25.38 83.69 -49.65
C LYS A 831 -25.40 82.78 -50.93
N PRO A 832 -26.05 81.59 -50.94
CA PRO A 832 -25.74 80.20 -50.50
C PRO A 832 -25.24 79.29 -51.66
N THR A 833 -24.90 78.00 -51.47
CA THR A 833 -25.77 76.81 -51.77
C THR A 833 -25.07 75.52 -51.28
N ASN A 834 -25.87 74.61 -50.72
CA ASN A 834 -25.52 73.29 -50.15
C ASN A 834 -26.24 72.18 -51.00
N PRO A 835 -26.46 70.93 -50.56
CA PRO A 835 -25.98 69.70 -51.22
C PRO A 835 -27.11 68.76 -51.72
N ALA A 836 -26.78 67.68 -52.44
CA ALA A 836 -27.53 66.41 -52.57
C ALA A 836 -26.69 65.43 -53.42
N ILE A 837 -26.41 64.16 -53.05
CA ILE A 837 -27.27 62.98 -52.73
C ILE A 837 -27.90 62.39 -54.01
N VAL A 838 -27.89 61.06 -54.23
CA VAL A 838 -28.99 60.06 -54.02
C VAL A 838 -28.53 58.76 -54.73
N ALA A 839 -28.83 57.48 -54.39
CA ALA A 839 -29.44 56.67 -53.31
C ALA A 839 -29.50 55.20 -53.88
N PRO A 840 -30.34 54.19 -53.46
CA PRO A 840 -31.23 54.01 -52.27
C PRO A 840 -31.27 52.59 -51.59
N VAL A 841 -31.62 52.54 -50.29
CA VAL A 841 -32.72 51.84 -49.51
C VAL A 841 -33.48 50.63 -50.17
N PRO A 842 -34.12 49.59 -49.50
CA PRO A 842 -34.61 49.40 -48.09
C PRO A 842 -34.46 48.00 -47.38
N VAL A 843 -34.96 47.92 -46.14
CA VAL A 843 -35.38 46.72 -45.34
C VAL A 843 -36.88 46.40 -45.57
N PRO A 844 -37.38 45.18 -45.32
CA PRO A 844 -38.58 45.02 -44.49
C PRO A 844 -38.52 43.86 -43.47
N ASP A 845 -39.62 43.71 -42.72
CA ASP A 845 -39.80 43.29 -41.33
C ASP A 845 -40.78 42.07 -41.23
N VAL A 846 -40.82 41.40 -40.05
CA VAL A 846 -41.87 40.52 -39.44
C VAL A 846 -42.15 39.06 -39.90
N GLY A 847 -42.24 38.14 -38.90
CA GLY A 847 -43.06 36.88 -38.84
C GLY A 847 -42.29 35.65 -38.30
N GLU A 848 -42.52 35.13 -37.07
CA GLU A 848 -43.42 34.00 -36.70
C GLU A 848 -43.17 32.72 -37.53
N GLU A 849 -43.10 31.47 -37.07
CA GLU A 849 -43.34 30.70 -35.84
C GLU A 849 -42.77 29.27 -36.15
N ASP A 850 -42.52 28.46 -35.11
CA ASP A 850 -42.65 26.98 -35.07
C ASP A 850 -41.65 25.96 -35.71
N ASP A 851 -41.55 24.85 -34.96
CA ASP A 851 -41.26 23.43 -35.27
C ASP A 851 -39.83 22.84 -35.24
N GLU A 852 -39.59 22.11 -34.13
CA GLU A 852 -39.31 20.65 -34.01
C GLU A 852 -38.28 19.90 -34.89
N GLN A 853 -37.47 19.11 -34.15
CA GLN A 853 -37.00 17.72 -34.42
C GLN A 853 -35.92 17.48 -35.51
N GLU A 854 -34.83 16.79 -35.12
CA GLU A 854 -34.42 15.40 -35.53
C GLU A 854 -33.93 15.36 -37.00
N ASP A 855 -32.91 14.64 -37.45
CA ASP A 855 -32.13 13.52 -36.94
C ASP A 855 -30.88 13.38 -37.85
N GLU A 856 -29.95 12.56 -37.38
CA GLU A 856 -29.04 11.63 -38.09
C GLU A 856 -28.69 11.79 -39.58
N GLN A 857 -27.39 11.62 -39.88
CA GLN A 857 -26.76 10.56 -40.71
C GLN A 857 -25.34 11.01 -41.10
N GLU A 858 -24.26 10.30 -40.74
CA GLU A 858 -23.71 9.12 -41.47
C GLU A 858 -23.58 9.40 -42.98
N GLU A 859 -22.42 9.28 -43.64
CA GLU A 859 -21.69 8.04 -43.87
C GLU A 859 -20.36 8.31 -44.62
N GLN A 860 -19.33 7.51 -44.28
CA GLN A 860 -18.45 6.71 -45.18
C GLN A 860 -17.68 7.38 -46.34
N GLN A 861 -16.35 7.31 -46.33
CA GLN A 861 -15.45 6.25 -46.89
C GLN A 861 -14.88 6.68 -48.23
N GLN A 862 -13.56 6.54 -48.41
CA GLN A 862 -13.02 5.59 -49.40
C GLN A 862 -11.54 5.31 -49.14
N ASN A 863 -11.23 4.03 -49.28
CA ASN A 863 -9.96 3.30 -49.23
C ASN A 863 -8.92 3.72 -50.28
N ASP A 864 -7.66 3.33 -50.12
CA ASP A 864 -7.10 2.14 -50.83
C ASP A 864 -5.65 1.82 -50.44
N ASN A 865 -5.34 0.53 -50.65
CA ASN A 865 -4.23 -0.31 -50.20
C ASN A 865 -2.89 -0.06 -50.93
N ASP A 866 -1.75 -0.50 -50.39
CA ASP A 866 -1.11 -1.79 -50.75
C ASP A 866 0.32 -1.98 -50.19
N MET A 867 0.60 -3.27 -49.95
CA MET A 867 1.82 -4.08 -49.71
C MET A 867 3.23 -3.46 -49.72
N ASP A 868 4.09 -3.96 -48.81
CA ASP A 868 5.28 -4.74 -49.18
C ASP A 868 5.82 -5.57 -48.00
N GLU A 869 6.15 -6.83 -48.29
CA GLU A 869 6.87 -7.80 -47.46
C GLU A 869 8.39 -7.52 -47.47
N GLU A 870 9.11 -7.80 -46.38
CA GLU A 870 10.47 -8.36 -46.43
C GLU A 870 10.86 -9.03 -45.10
N GLU A 871 11.19 -10.32 -45.19
CA GLU A 871 11.87 -11.15 -44.19
C GLU A 871 13.36 -10.77 -44.08
N GLU A 872 13.95 -10.85 -42.88
CA GLU A 872 15.28 -11.48 -42.74
C GLU A 872 15.51 -11.99 -41.29
N ASP A 873 15.56 -13.32 -41.18
CA ASP A 873 16.20 -14.06 -40.07
C ASP A 873 17.74 -13.96 -40.18
N ARG A 874 18.45 -13.90 -39.04
CA ARG A 874 19.69 -14.68 -38.82
C ARG A 874 20.26 -14.63 -37.38
N ASP A 875 20.31 -15.83 -36.80
CA ASP A 875 21.41 -16.53 -36.11
C ASP A 875 22.08 -15.98 -34.83
N GLU A 876 21.84 -16.73 -33.74
CA GLU A 876 22.76 -17.18 -32.68
C GLU A 876 24.20 -17.48 -33.17
N VAL A 877 25.23 -17.12 -32.38
CA VAL A 877 26.39 -18.00 -32.02
C VAL A 877 27.09 -17.46 -30.75
N ASP A 878 27.40 -18.39 -29.84
CA ASP A 878 28.23 -18.34 -28.64
C ASP A 878 29.63 -17.69 -28.75
N SER A 879 30.18 -17.22 -27.63
CA SER A 879 31.47 -17.74 -27.12
C SER A 879 31.92 -17.11 -25.79
N GLU A 880 32.52 -18.00 -25.02
CA GLU A 880 33.11 -17.88 -23.69
C GLU A 880 34.42 -17.06 -23.62
N ASP A 881 34.85 -16.86 -22.37
CA ASP A 881 36.22 -16.69 -21.87
C ASP A 881 36.93 -15.33 -21.97
N ALA A 882 37.19 -14.74 -20.78
CA ALA A 882 38.56 -14.51 -20.32
C ALA A 882 38.62 -14.09 -18.83
N GLU A 883 39.09 -15.02 -17.98
CA GLU A 883 39.80 -14.72 -16.74
C GLU A 883 41.15 -14.04 -17.04
N HIS A 884 41.51 -12.93 -16.37
CA HIS A 884 42.78 -12.88 -15.60
C HIS A 884 42.94 -11.70 -14.63
N LYS A 885 43.17 -12.09 -13.38
CA LYS A 885 43.89 -11.48 -12.23
C LYS A 885 44.73 -10.20 -12.46
N VAL A 886 44.54 -9.23 -11.56
CA VAL A 886 45.51 -8.62 -10.61
C VAL A 886 44.66 -8.04 -9.46
N GLY A 887 44.82 -8.29 -8.15
CA GLY A 887 45.99 -8.65 -7.36
C GLY A 887 46.47 -7.45 -6.52
N ARG A 888 45.77 -7.08 -5.42
CA ARG A 888 46.45 -6.48 -4.25
C ARG A 888 45.68 -6.59 -2.94
N SER A 889 46.36 -7.28 -2.03
CA SER A 889 46.11 -7.47 -0.61
C SER A 889 46.26 -6.18 0.20
N ALA A 890 45.41 -6.00 1.21
CA ALA A 890 45.81 -5.48 2.51
C ALA A 890 44.91 -6.08 3.60
N SER A 891 45.50 -6.95 4.40
CA SER A 891 44.92 -7.57 5.58
C SER A 891 45.03 -6.63 6.78
N THR A 892 44.02 -6.57 7.65
CA THR A 892 44.24 -6.52 9.11
C THR A 892 43.04 -7.11 9.84
N SER A 893 43.24 -8.32 10.38
CA SER A 893 42.47 -8.98 11.46
C SER A 893 42.61 -8.16 12.76
N ILE A 894 41.85 -8.27 13.86
CA ILE A 894 41.51 -9.37 14.80
C ILE A 894 40.53 -8.70 15.81
N VAL A 895 39.42 -9.31 16.31
CA VAL A 895 39.22 -10.02 17.61
C VAL A 895 37.69 -10.17 17.73
N SER A 896 37.05 -11.34 17.53
CA SER A 896 36.83 -12.51 18.41
C SER A 896 36.12 -12.26 19.75
N ALA A 897 34.89 -12.78 19.88
CA ALA A 897 34.36 -13.61 20.99
C ALA A 897 32.84 -13.72 20.78
N SER A 898 32.28 -14.88 20.40
CA SER A 898 31.87 -15.98 21.29
C SER A 898 30.82 -15.50 22.32
N THR A 899 29.61 -16.06 22.41
CA THR A 899 29.37 -17.44 22.88
C THR A 899 27.91 -17.86 22.62
N SER A 900 27.73 -19.14 22.32
CA SER A 900 26.50 -19.90 22.12
C SER A 900 25.74 -20.26 23.42
N ILE A 901 24.62 -20.98 23.22
CA ILE A 901 23.86 -21.87 24.14
C ILE A 901 22.64 -21.15 24.76
N VAL A 902 21.38 -21.59 24.56
CA VAL A 902 20.76 -22.94 24.54
C VAL A 902 19.97 -23.20 23.26
#